data_AF-A0A7C4DI08-F1
#
_entry.id   AF-A0A7C4DI08-F1
#
_cell.length_a   1.000
_cell.length_b   1.000
_cell.length_c   1.000
_cell.angle_alpha   90.00
_cell.angle_beta   90.00
_cell.angle_gamma   90.00
#
_symmetry.space_group_name_H-M   'P 1'
#
loop_
_entity.id
_entity.type
_entity.pdbx_description
1 polymer ?
#
loop_
_entity_poly.entity_id
_entity_poly.type
_entity_poly.pdbx_seq_one_letter_code
_entity_poly.pdbx_strand_id
1 'polypeptide(L)'
;MIYKHLHNRQGFFSDYYLGTVFGKGGGRGRKKKLSDRESDFAFIKLQRIRDRAEARVKSASDMRELFVRPLLRDVFGFHIGQAPDNDTHIRPLYINAEDEAASGLPLLLCYYGGWDEGFEGTHTKELLKVLTHHDVRYGLLVSGSKIALVRREGDGPKNASLELDLEGCIEDDDHESFAAALMILKADNFLDQEGGTEIERIEKESREHAQKVSEDLKAAVFTSAESLVQGLLDDWAGRAPDGESRDPLDISEDRLKDLRDAALTCLYRLLFILYAEARDERLLQNGIYKDSYSLESLIDDILIVPPDQFGQNRHGLWLRLIALFEIFDQGLPAITPYDHIPARGGDFFSPETKAGRILKQARLDDRSVARLLLDLATTMPRKGVGRERVSFLELDIEQLGAVYEGLLEFEPKVARETLIEVRVAGKSYALAALELKRLCETKNLDLKGEFDLVAGTAAENLHPEMPVEEDEAEAETEEVESEEVEAEELSGEEDEDKGVKKGATAKLVRRLEPGRFLFIPGSARKGSGSFYTPKPLVDDIVRHAIGPLVQGKTAAEIESLRILDPACGSAHFLVGACRFMARALHGAYNQEYGKKGPPAFRGTWTTDVDDKLSEAHAWCKRRITERCLYGVDLNPTAVELARVSLWIESMAGDRPLTFFEHHVRCGNSLIGTWLERLDQPPIPALKQRGASIGQPGLFEHAIKEKIKAAIQERSLIDKAGDQGAVEPESIEEIRFKKDRMENAEKILAGARHLFDLRCAAAFGLESIWRDFANLAQHAEDAQTLEAYCQDKEWWPEFQRVQGRERFFHWELEFPEILRSERQGFDAVIGNPPWDKILPSKFEFYGRSLLSKIDSEVN
;
A
#
# COMPACT_ATOMS: atom_id res chain seq x y z
N MET A 1 16.98 -8.09 11.99
CA MET A 1 16.17 -8.48 13.19
C MET A 1 16.91 -8.09 14.46
N ILE A 2 16.20 -7.65 15.50
CA ILE A 2 16.82 -7.18 16.76
C ILE A 2 16.99 -8.32 17.77
N TYR A 3 16.15 -9.35 17.73
CA TYR A 3 16.27 -10.55 18.57
C TYR A 3 16.44 -11.80 17.71
N LYS A 4 17.41 -12.65 18.06
CA LYS A 4 17.77 -13.83 17.27
C LYS A 4 16.82 -15.01 17.52
N HIS A 5 16.36 -15.19 18.76
CA HIS A 5 15.57 -16.34 19.20
C HIS A 5 14.17 -15.99 19.74
N LEU A 6 13.76 -14.71 19.67
CA LEU A 6 12.41 -14.27 19.97
C LEU A 6 11.67 -13.94 18.66
N HIS A 7 10.64 -14.71 18.35
CA HIS A 7 9.93 -14.65 17.08
C HIS A 7 8.47 -14.22 17.31
N ASN A 8 8.10 -13.11 16.69
CA ASN A 8 6.73 -12.63 16.64
C ASN A 8 6.02 -13.22 15.42
N ARG A 9 5.27 -14.30 15.61
CA ARG A 9 4.56 -14.98 14.52
C ARG A 9 3.22 -14.34 14.29
N GLN A 10 2.94 -14.00 13.02
CA GLN A 10 1.65 -13.52 12.54
C GLN A 10 1.12 -12.25 13.24
N GLY A 11 2.01 -11.46 13.84
CA GLY A 11 1.71 -10.13 14.40
C GLY A 11 1.07 -10.18 15.78
N PHE A 12 1.66 -10.92 16.74
CA PHE A 12 1.23 -10.87 18.13
C PHE A 12 1.45 -9.46 18.69
N PHE A 13 2.67 -8.95 18.58
CA PHE A 13 2.98 -7.53 18.74
C PHE A 13 3.34 -6.93 17.38
N SER A 14 3.62 -5.63 17.33
CA SER A 14 4.42 -5.08 16.25
C SER A 14 5.89 -5.36 16.52
N ASP A 15 6.60 -5.86 15.50
CA ASP A 15 8.06 -6.04 15.45
C ASP A 15 8.81 -4.76 15.81
N TYR A 16 8.24 -3.60 15.49
CA TYR A 16 8.77 -2.31 15.92
C TYR A 16 8.83 -2.20 17.44
N TYR A 17 7.75 -2.58 18.13
CA TYR A 17 7.66 -2.49 19.59
C TYR A 17 8.68 -3.41 20.27
N LEU A 18 8.85 -4.63 19.74
CA LEU A 18 9.91 -5.55 20.19
C LEU A 18 11.30 -4.95 19.93
N GLY A 19 11.57 -4.51 18.71
CA GLY A 19 12.89 -4.04 18.31
C GLY A 19 13.35 -2.74 18.97
N THR A 20 12.47 -1.77 19.16
CA THR A 20 12.85 -0.41 19.55
C THR A 20 12.53 -0.10 21.01
N VAL A 21 11.35 -0.51 21.49
CA VAL A 21 10.89 -0.22 22.86
C VAL A 21 11.46 -1.22 23.84
N PHE A 22 11.51 -2.51 23.48
CA PHE A 22 12.21 -3.53 24.28
C PHE A 22 13.71 -3.62 23.97
N GLY A 23 14.12 -3.47 22.69
CA GLY A 23 15.52 -3.64 22.27
C GLY A 23 16.48 -2.52 22.66
N LYS A 24 16.01 -1.27 22.77
CA LYS A 24 16.80 -0.18 23.38
C LYS A 24 16.31 0.02 24.81
N GLY A 25 17.19 -0.16 25.79
CA GLY A 25 16.96 0.24 27.19
C GLY A 25 16.82 1.76 27.41
N GLY A 26 16.05 2.47 26.58
CA GLY A 26 16.08 3.92 26.41
C GLY A 26 14.78 4.56 25.89
N GLY A 27 13.61 4.04 26.23
CA GLY A 27 12.35 4.79 26.13
C GLY A 27 12.02 5.46 27.47
N ARG A 28 12.05 6.80 27.55
CA ARG A 28 11.62 7.55 28.75
C ARG A 28 10.12 7.34 28.95
N GLY A 29 9.74 6.40 29.83
CA GLY A 29 8.39 6.35 30.35
C GLY A 29 7.83 5.01 30.83
N ARG A 30 8.51 4.26 31.71
CA ARG A 30 7.87 3.64 32.90
C ARG A 30 8.85 2.80 33.74
N LYS A 31 8.55 2.73 35.03
CA LYS A 31 9.30 2.10 36.12
C LYS A 31 9.15 0.58 36.09
N LYS A 32 10.22 -0.12 35.72
CA LYS A 32 10.71 -1.43 36.21
C LYS A 32 11.58 -2.06 35.12
N LYS A 33 12.81 -1.53 34.97
CA LYS A 33 13.83 -2.28 34.23
C LYS A 33 14.09 -3.56 35.02
N LEU A 34 14.01 -4.73 34.38
CA LEU A 34 14.73 -5.89 34.89
C LEU A 34 16.21 -5.48 34.94
N SER A 35 16.85 -5.62 36.08
CA SER A 35 18.29 -5.42 36.15
C SER A 35 18.99 -6.54 35.37
N ASP A 36 20.12 -6.24 34.71
CA ASP A 36 20.91 -7.26 34.00
C ASP A 36 21.19 -8.49 34.88
N ARG A 37 21.37 -8.26 36.19
CA ARG A 37 21.53 -9.32 37.20
C ARG A 37 20.31 -10.23 37.34
N GLU A 38 19.10 -9.69 37.26
CA GLU A 38 17.87 -10.47 37.38
C GLU A 38 17.62 -11.31 36.11
N SER A 39 17.86 -10.74 34.92
CA SER A 39 17.77 -11.48 33.66
C SER A 39 18.82 -12.58 33.58
N ASP A 40 20.08 -12.29 33.95
CA ASP A 40 21.17 -13.28 33.94
C ASP A 40 20.89 -14.41 34.93
N PHE A 41 20.37 -14.09 36.12
CA PHE A 41 20.03 -15.11 37.11
C PHE A 41 18.87 -15.99 36.65
N ALA A 42 17.87 -15.41 35.99
CA ALA A 42 16.78 -16.15 35.39
C ALA A 42 17.26 -17.05 34.22
N PHE A 43 18.22 -16.57 33.41
CA PHE A 43 18.81 -17.34 32.32
C PHE A 43 19.63 -18.53 32.83
N ILE A 44 20.46 -18.33 33.86
CA ILE A 44 21.21 -19.41 34.53
C ILE A 44 20.25 -20.46 35.14
N LYS A 45 19.11 -20.01 35.68
CA LYS A 45 18.08 -20.93 36.18
C LYS A 45 17.46 -21.75 35.05
N LEU A 46 17.12 -21.12 33.92
CA LEU A 46 16.62 -21.82 32.73
C LEU A 46 17.59 -22.93 32.31
N GLN A 47 18.88 -22.61 32.14
CA GLN A 47 19.92 -23.59 31.79
C GLN A 47 19.91 -24.78 32.76
N ARG A 48 19.96 -24.51 34.07
CA ARG A 48 19.96 -25.56 35.11
C ARG A 48 18.69 -26.41 35.12
N ILE A 49 17.54 -25.82 34.82
CA ILE A 49 16.26 -26.54 34.74
C ILE A 49 16.27 -27.46 33.52
N ARG A 50 16.72 -26.95 32.36
CA ARG A 50 16.80 -27.71 31.11
C ARG A 50 17.78 -28.87 31.21
N ASP A 51 19.02 -28.64 31.66
CA ASP A 51 20.06 -29.68 31.83
C ASP A 51 19.59 -30.84 32.71
N ARG A 52 18.83 -30.52 33.76
CA ARG A 52 18.28 -31.54 34.67
C ARG A 52 17.13 -32.30 34.05
N ALA A 53 16.33 -31.66 33.22
CA ALA A 53 15.12 -32.26 32.67
C ALA A 53 15.39 -33.08 31.40
N GLU A 54 16.29 -32.63 30.53
CA GLU A 54 16.55 -33.23 29.21
C GLU A 54 16.83 -34.75 29.28
N ALA A 55 17.70 -35.18 30.20
CA ALA A 55 18.03 -36.59 30.36
C ALA A 55 16.99 -37.40 31.16
N ARG A 56 15.97 -36.75 31.74
CA ARG A 56 15.07 -37.34 32.76
C ARG A 56 13.60 -37.34 32.36
N VAL A 57 13.18 -36.48 31.44
CA VAL A 57 11.79 -36.42 30.96
C VAL A 57 11.53 -37.60 30.04
N LYS A 58 10.64 -38.52 30.45
CA LYS A 58 10.23 -39.70 29.66
C LYS A 58 8.72 -39.80 29.45
N SER A 59 7.97 -38.93 30.11
CA SER A 59 6.51 -38.91 30.08
C SER A 59 6.00 -37.47 30.22
N ALA A 60 4.74 -37.24 29.89
CA ALA A 60 4.07 -35.95 30.09
C ALA A 60 4.06 -35.52 31.58
N SER A 61 3.98 -36.49 32.50
CA SER A 61 4.08 -36.19 33.94
C SER A 61 5.48 -35.76 34.33
N ASP A 62 6.53 -36.38 33.77
CA ASP A 62 7.91 -35.95 34.02
C ASP A 62 8.15 -34.56 33.43
N MET A 63 7.61 -34.29 32.23
CA MET A 63 7.70 -32.97 31.59
C MET A 63 7.08 -31.90 32.48
N ARG A 64 5.89 -32.16 33.02
CA ARG A 64 5.21 -31.26 33.96
C ARG A 64 6.05 -31.00 35.21
N GLU A 65 6.53 -32.05 35.88
CA GLU A 65 7.15 -31.94 37.20
C GLU A 65 8.63 -31.52 37.17
N LEU A 66 9.39 -31.98 36.17
CA LEU A 66 10.83 -31.75 36.07
C LEU A 66 11.19 -30.50 35.26
N PHE A 67 10.34 -30.07 34.33
CA PHE A 67 10.62 -28.95 33.45
C PHE A 67 9.60 -27.81 33.56
N VAL A 68 8.33 -28.06 33.21
CA VAL A 68 7.32 -27.00 33.08
C VAL A 68 7.05 -26.33 34.43
N ARG A 69 6.87 -27.09 35.52
CA ARG A 69 6.63 -26.53 36.86
C ARG A 69 7.83 -25.70 37.36
N PRO A 70 9.09 -26.20 37.32
CA PRO A 70 10.25 -25.37 37.67
C PRO A 70 10.42 -24.15 36.76
N LEU A 71 10.24 -24.29 35.44
CA LEU A 71 10.37 -23.19 34.47
C LEU A 71 9.36 -22.08 34.78
N LEU A 72 8.08 -22.43 34.83
CA LEU A 72 7.02 -21.47 35.06
C LEU A 72 7.13 -20.82 36.44
N ARG A 73 7.48 -21.57 37.50
CA ARG A 73 7.61 -21.02 38.85
C ARG A 73 8.88 -20.19 39.06
N ASP A 74 10.05 -20.74 38.71
CA ASP A 74 11.34 -20.20 39.12
C ASP A 74 11.88 -19.13 38.16
N VAL A 75 11.38 -19.12 36.92
CA VAL A 75 11.75 -18.17 35.85
C VAL A 75 10.62 -17.16 35.61
N PHE A 76 9.40 -17.63 35.28
CA PHE A 76 8.29 -16.75 34.88
C PHE A 76 7.35 -16.32 36.02
N GLY A 77 7.43 -16.96 37.19
CA GLY A 77 6.67 -16.59 38.39
C GLY A 77 5.23 -17.11 38.45
N PHE A 78 4.87 -18.14 37.68
CA PHE A 78 3.54 -18.76 37.74
C PHE A 78 3.47 -19.96 38.70
N HIS A 79 2.33 -20.07 39.37
CA HIS A 79 1.89 -21.28 40.07
C HIS A 79 0.97 -22.10 39.16
N ILE A 80 1.30 -23.38 38.99
CA ILE A 80 0.50 -24.33 38.20
C ILE A 80 -0.59 -24.93 39.09
N GLY A 81 -1.85 -24.63 38.77
CA GLY A 81 -3.02 -25.14 39.49
C GLY A 81 -3.51 -26.51 39.01
N GLN A 82 -4.56 -27.00 39.67
CA GLN A 82 -5.24 -28.26 39.35
C GLN A 82 -5.97 -28.21 38.00
N ALA A 83 -6.11 -29.37 37.36
CA ALA A 83 -6.73 -29.48 36.05
C ALA A 83 -8.19 -28.95 36.03
N PRO A 84 -8.62 -28.21 34.98
CA PRO A 84 -10.00 -27.72 34.87
C PRO A 84 -10.99 -28.87 34.58
N ASP A 85 -10.52 -29.91 33.88
CA ASP A 85 -11.23 -31.13 33.53
C ASP A 85 -10.22 -32.29 33.45
N ASN A 86 -10.65 -33.54 33.23
CA ASN A 86 -9.84 -34.78 33.14
C ASN A 86 -8.70 -34.76 32.07
N ASP A 87 -8.38 -33.61 31.49
CA ASP A 87 -7.31 -33.36 30.54
C ASP A 87 -5.92 -33.40 31.21
N THR A 88 -5.03 -34.17 30.60
CA THR A 88 -3.70 -34.43 31.12
C THR A 88 -2.67 -33.37 30.73
N HIS A 89 -2.93 -32.46 29.80
CA HIS A 89 -1.93 -31.54 29.21
C HIS A 89 -2.19 -30.05 29.44
N ILE A 90 -3.41 -29.65 29.79
CA ILE A 90 -3.75 -28.24 30.07
C ILE A 90 -3.82 -27.98 31.58
N ARG A 91 -3.19 -26.89 32.02
CA ARG A 91 -3.21 -26.45 33.43
C ARG A 91 -3.49 -24.95 33.55
N PRO A 92 -4.35 -24.54 34.49
CA PRO A 92 -4.52 -23.14 34.81
C PRO A 92 -3.27 -22.61 35.51
N LEU A 93 -2.92 -21.37 35.21
CA LEU A 93 -1.83 -20.64 35.86
C LEU A 93 -2.38 -19.54 36.75
N TYR A 94 -1.85 -19.49 37.96
CA TYR A 94 -2.13 -18.48 38.97
C TYR A 94 -0.83 -17.81 39.40
N ILE A 95 -0.89 -16.72 40.15
CA ILE A 95 0.31 -16.10 40.72
C ILE A 95 0.80 -16.87 41.97
N ASN A 96 -0.12 -17.47 42.74
CA ASN A 96 0.19 -18.29 43.91
C ASN A 96 -0.95 -19.31 44.19
N ALA A 97 -0.78 -20.15 45.21
CA ALA A 97 -1.76 -21.17 45.60
C ALA A 97 -2.98 -20.62 46.36
N GLU A 98 -2.90 -19.42 46.94
CA GLU A 98 -4.02 -18.77 47.64
C GLU A 98 -5.07 -18.29 46.62
N ASP A 99 -4.62 -17.72 45.50
CA ASP A 99 -5.49 -17.27 44.41
C ASP A 99 -6.18 -18.45 43.69
N GLU A 100 -5.51 -19.59 43.58
CA GLU A 100 -6.15 -20.85 43.13
C GLU A 100 -7.28 -21.25 44.09
N ALA A 101 -7.03 -21.24 45.40
CA ALA A 101 -8.01 -21.64 46.41
C ALA A 101 -9.21 -20.68 46.50
N ALA A 102 -9.03 -19.41 46.14
CA ALA A 102 -10.08 -18.39 46.11
C ALA A 102 -11.10 -18.58 44.96
N SER A 103 -10.94 -19.61 44.11
CA SER A 103 -11.77 -19.85 42.91
C SER A 103 -11.75 -18.69 41.90
N GLY A 104 -10.62 -17.98 41.82
CA GLY A 104 -10.41 -16.93 40.83
C GLY A 104 -10.33 -17.49 39.40
N LEU A 105 -10.65 -16.66 38.41
CA LEU A 105 -10.32 -16.98 37.02
C LEU A 105 -8.80 -17.11 36.89
N PRO A 106 -8.28 -18.13 36.19
CA PRO A 106 -6.85 -18.26 35.98
C PRO A 106 -6.31 -17.11 35.13
N LEU A 107 -5.05 -16.72 35.37
CA LEU A 107 -4.39 -15.66 34.59
C LEU A 107 -4.20 -16.11 33.14
N LEU A 108 -3.77 -17.37 32.97
CA LEU A 108 -3.48 -18.01 31.70
C LEU A 108 -3.86 -19.49 31.78
N LEU A 109 -4.02 -20.13 30.62
CA LEU A 109 -3.97 -21.59 30.51
C LEU A 109 -2.66 -22.02 29.85
N CYS A 110 -1.98 -22.99 30.44
CA CYS A 110 -0.76 -23.58 29.90
C CYS A 110 -1.05 -24.95 29.30
N TYR A 111 -0.77 -25.12 28.02
CA TYR A 111 -0.59 -26.43 27.41
C TYR A 111 0.89 -26.81 27.47
N TYR A 112 1.19 -28.05 27.85
CA TYR A 112 2.54 -28.60 27.72
C TYR A 112 2.56 -29.89 26.90
N GLY A 113 3.46 -29.93 25.92
CA GLY A 113 3.71 -31.08 25.07
C GLY A 113 4.78 -32.02 25.63
N GLY A 114 5.22 -32.98 24.82
CA GLY A 114 6.46 -33.73 25.00
C GLY A 114 7.70 -32.86 24.81
N TRP A 115 8.87 -33.40 25.18
CA TRP A 115 10.14 -32.66 25.13
C TRP A 115 10.45 -32.13 23.73
N ASP A 116 10.40 -33.01 22.72
CA ASP A 116 10.68 -32.69 21.31
C ASP A 116 9.42 -32.32 20.51
N GLU A 117 8.30 -32.09 21.19
CA GLU A 117 7.03 -31.83 20.52
C GLU A 117 6.94 -30.39 20.03
N GLY A 118 6.67 -30.20 18.74
CA GLY A 118 6.38 -28.90 18.15
C GLY A 118 4.92 -28.49 18.38
N PHE A 119 4.64 -27.18 18.36
CA PHE A 119 3.29 -26.65 18.55
C PHE A 119 2.47 -26.55 17.26
N GLU A 120 2.58 -27.54 16.37
CA GLU A 120 1.87 -27.50 15.10
C GLU A 120 0.37 -27.75 15.27
N GLY A 121 -0.43 -26.81 14.77
CA GLY A 121 -1.85 -26.94 14.40
C GLY A 121 -2.83 -27.48 15.46
N THR A 122 -2.78 -28.76 15.78
CA THR A 122 -3.77 -29.46 16.60
C THR A 122 -3.77 -29.02 18.06
N HIS A 123 -2.60 -28.90 18.68
CA HIS A 123 -2.47 -28.57 20.11
C HIS A 123 -2.76 -27.10 20.40
N THR A 124 -2.29 -26.21 19.53
CA THR A 124 -2.65 -24.80 19.56
C THR A 124 -4.15 -24.62 19.42
N LYS A 125 -4.80 -25.30 18.46
CA LYS A 125 -6.27 -25.26 18.31
C LYS A 125 -7.02 -25.80 19.53
N GLU A 126 -6.49 -26.82 20.20
CA GLU A 126 -7.06 -27.34 21.43
C GLU A 126 -7.01 -26.29 22.54
N LEU A 127 -5.83 -25.71 22.80
CA LEU A 127 -5.66 -24.63 23.77
C LEU A 127 -6.57 -23.44 23.46
N LEU A 128 -6.62 -22.99 22.20
CA LEU A 128 -7.48 -21.87 21.76
C LEU A 128 -8.97 -22.13 22.03
N LYS A 129 -9.46 -23.36 21.83
CA LYS A 129 -10.84 -23.74 22.16
C LYS A 129 -11.09 -23.68 23.67
N VAL A 130 -10.14 -24.17 24.46
CA VAL A 130 -10.24 -24.18 25.93
C VAL A 130 -10.21 -22.74 26.47
N LEU A 131 -9.35 -21.87 25.94
CA LEU A 131 -9.33 -20.43 26.24
C LEU A 131 -10.70 -19.79 25.99
N THR A 132 -11.32 -20.06 24.84
CA THR A 132 -12.66 -19.57 24.51
C THR A 132 -13.73 -20.13 25.45
N HIS A 133 -13.65 -21.41 25.80
CA HIS A 133 -14.62 -22.05 26.69
C HIS A 133 -14.59 -21.50 28.12
N HIS A 134 -13.40 -21.21 28.65
CA HIS A 134 -13.21 -20.72 30.02
C HIS A 134 -13.11 -19.19 30.12
N ASP A 135 -13.35 -18.45 29.02
CA ASP A 135 -13.26 -16.98 28.98
C ASP A 135 -11.87 -16.45 29.40
N VAL A 136 -10.80 -17.20 29.11
CA VAL A 136 -9.42 -16.82 29.42
C VAL A 136 -8.76 -16.24 28.18
N ARG A 137 -8.19 -15.04 28.31
CA ARG A 137 -7.68 -14.27 27.16
C ARG A 137 -6.38 -14.81 26.57
N TYR A 138 -5.51 -15.38 27.39
CA TYR A 138 -4.15 -15.75 27.01
C TYR A 138 -3.82 -17.21 27.36
N GLY A 139 -2.98 -17.83 26.55
CA GLY A 139 -2.43 -19.15 26.84
C GLY A 139 -0.94 -19.26 26.58
N LEU A 140 -0.28 -20.21 27.26
CA LEU A 140 1.11 -20.57 27.03
C LEU A 140 1.21 -21.99 26.46
N LEU A 141 2.05 -22.16 25.44
CA LEU A 141 2.47 -23.45 24.90
C LEU A 141 3.91 -23.68 25.35
N VAL A 142 4.20 -24.83 26.00
CA VAL A 142 5.53 -25.14 26.53
C VAL A 142 6.00 -26.53 26.08
N SER A 143 7.23 -26.59 25.55
CA SER A 143 7.96 -27.80 25.13
C SER A 143 9.40 -27.71 25.63
N GLY A 144 10.22 -28.75 25.40
CA GLY A 144 11.62 -28.77 25.85
C GLY A 144 12.51 -27.73 25.14
N SER A 145 12.11 -27.31 23.95
CA SER A 145 12.86 -26.37 23.11
C SER A 145 12.21 -24.98 23.01
N LYS A 146 10.90 -24.82 23.27
CA LYS A 146 10.19 -23.56 23.00
C LYS A 146 9.13 -23.22 24.05
N ILE A 147 8.87 -21.92 24.19
CA ILE A 147 7.69 -21.39 24.87
C ILE A 147 7.00 -20.37 23.97
N ALA A 148 5.68 -20.43 23.85
CA ALA A 148 4.91 -19.50 23.03
C ALA A 148 3.69 -18.93 23.76
N LEU A 149 3.50 -17.62 23.67
CA LEU A 149 2.28 -16.93 24.13
C LEU A 149 1.28 -16.84 22.98
N VAL A 150 0.04 -17.24 23.25
CA VAL A 150 -1.09 -17.18 22.31
C VAL A 150 -2.27 -16.43 22.92
N ARG A 151 -3.16 -15.94 22.06
CA ARG A 151 -4.42 -15.27 22.45
C ARG A 151 -5.62 -16.11 22.09
N ARG A 152 -6.68 -15.97 22.87
CA ARG A 152 -8.01 -16.47 22.54
C ARG A 152 -8.47 -16.01 21.15
N GLU A 153 -9.20 -16.87 20.44
CA GLU A 153 -9.77 -16.52 19.14
C GLU A 153 -10.68 -15.29 19.24
N GLY A 154 -10.45 -14.31 18.37
CA GLY A 154 -11.21 -13.06 18.32
C GLY A 154 -10.57 -11.86 19.04
N ASP A 155 -9.63 -12.08 19.96
CA ASP A 155 -8.98 -11.01 20.74
C ASP A 155 -7.73 -10.42 20.06
N GLY A 156 -7.39 -10.89 18.86
CA GLY A 156 -6.25 -10.42 18.07
C GLY A 156 -6.15 -11.12 16.70
N PRO A 157 -5.05 -10.93 15.96
CA PRO A 157 -4.82 -11.65 14.72
C PRO A 157 -4.84 -13.16 14.98
N LYS A 158 -5.57 -13.90 14.13
CA LYS A 158 -5.77 -15.34 14.30
C LYS A 158 -4.42 -16.07 14.21
N ASN A 159 -4.21 -17.06 15.09
CA ASN A 159 -2.95 -17.83 15.22
C ASN A 159 -1.68 -17.01 15.50
N ALA A 160 -1.80 -15.74 15.91
CA ALA A 160 -0.65 -14.97 16.34
C ALA A 160 -0.04 -15.58 17.61
N SER A 161 1.28 -15.68 17.63
CA SER A 161 2.05 -16.14 18.77
C SER A 161 3.33 -15.33 18.95
N LEU A 162 3.76 -15.16 20.20
CA LEU A 162 5.12 -14.71 20.51
C LEU A 162 5.90 -15.93 21.01
N GLU A 163 6.87 -16.38 20.21
CA GLU A 163 7.62 -17.62 20.43
C GLU A 163 9.06 -17.32 20.85
N LEU A 164 9.50 -17.91 21.95
CA LEU A 164 10.89 -17.92 22.36
C LEU A 164 11.47 -19.32 22.11
N ASP A 165 12.53 -19.37 21.31
CA ASP A 165 13.37 -20.56 21.14
C ASP A 165 14.34 -20.67 22.32
N LEU A 166 13.96 -21.48 23.32
CA LEU A 166 14.75 -21.72 24.52
C LEU A 166 16.05 -22.45 24.19
N GLU A 167 16.02 -23.32 23.19
CA GLU A 167 17.18 -24.10 22.77
C GLU A 167 18.23 -23.20 22.14
N GLY A 168 17.84 -22.46 21.09
CA GLY A 168 18.73 -21.52 20.43
C GLY A 168 19.27 -20.44 21.36
N CYS A 169 18.44 -19.89 22.26
CA CYS A 169 18.90 -18.96 23.29
C CYS A 169 20.08 -19.50 24.11
N ILE A 170 20.04 -20.78 24.50
CA ILE A 170 21.10 -21.41 25.31
C ILE A 170 22.33 -21.74 24.46
N GLU A 171 22.13 -22.26 23.25
CA GLU A 171 23.24 -22.66 22.36
C GLU A 171 24.06 -21.45 21.89
N ASP A 172 23.38 -20.35 21.58
CA ASP A 172 23.99 -19.12 21.08
C ASP A 172 24.30 -18.08 22.17
N ASP A 173 24.04 -18.40 23.44
CA ASP A 173 24.20 -17.51 24.59
C ASP A 173 23.46 -16.15 24.41
N ASP A 174 22.24 -16.20 23.87
CA ASP A 174 21.43 -15.01 23.57
C ASP A 174 20.59 -14.58 24.77
N HIS A 175 21.24 -13.80 25.63
CA HIS A 175 20.60 -13.15 26.79
C HIS A 175 19.57 -12.09 26.40
N GLU A 176 19.70 -11.44 25.24
CA GLU A 176 18.83 -10.33 24.83
C GLU A 176 17.43 -10.82 24.48
N SER A 177 17.32 -11.87 23.64
CA SER A 177 16.03 -12.49 23.31
C SER A 177 15.32 -13.03 24.55
N PHE A 178 16.07 -13.66 25.47
CA PHE A 178 15.52 -14.19 26.71
C PHE A 178 15.03 -13.09 27.65
N ALA A 179 15.80 -12.01 27.82
CA ALA A 179 15.41 -10.89 28.68
C ALA A 179 14.13 -10.22 28.17
N ALA A 180 14.01 -10.02 26.86
CA ALA A 180 12.80 -9.47 26.24
C ALA A 180 11.58 -10.37 26.46
N ALA A 181 11.73 -11.69 26.27
CA ALA A 181 10.66 -12.63 26.55
C ALA A 181 10.28 -12.67 28.04
N LEU A 182 11.25 -12.62 28.95
CA LEU A 182 11.01 -12.56 30.39
C LEU A 182 10.24 -11.30 30.79
N MET A 183 10.54 -10.15 30.18
CA MET A 183 9.82 -8.91 30.39
C MET A 183 8.35 -8.97 29.98
N ILE A 184 7.97 -9.87 29.06
CA ILE A 184 6.61 -10.02 28.54
C ILE A 184 5.87 -11.16 29.25
N LEU A 185 6.51 -12.31 29.39
CA LEU A 185 5.91 -13.56 29.84
C LEU A 185 5.80 -13.69 31.37
N LYS A 186 6.35 -12.76 32.15
CA LYS A 186 6.30 -12.84 33.61
C LYS A 186 4.87 -12.72 34.14
N ALA A 187 4.53 -13.49 35.17
CA ALA A 187 3.20 -13.55 35.76
C ALA A 187 2.63 -12.20 36.19
N ASP A 188 3.48 -11.29 36.67
CA ASP A 188 3.09 -9.94 37.08
C ASP A 188 2.38 -9.15 35.97
N ASN A 189 2.67 -9.44 34.70
CA ASN A 189 2.08 -8.71 33.56
C ASN A 189 0.63 -9.09 33.27
N PHE A 190 0.18 -10.23 33.77
CA PHE A 190 -1.17 -10.76 33.56
C PHE A 190 -2.10 -10.45 34.74
N LEU A 191 -1.59 -9.79 35.78
CA LEU A 191 -2.40 -9.33 36.90
C LEU A 191 -3.13 -8.03 36.54
N ASP A 192 -4.42 -7.96 36.81
CA ASP A 192 -5.20 -6.73 36.67
C ASP A 192 -4.75 -5.71 37.72
N GLN A 193 -4.29 -4.54 37.26
CA GLN A 193 -3.90 -3.42 38.11
C GLN A 193 -4.58 -2.15 37.60
N GLU A 194 -5.55 -1.63 38.37
CA GLU A 194 -6.26 -0.39 38.07
C GLU A 194 -7.02 -0.42 36.71
N GLY A 195 -7.77 -1.49 36.44
CA GLY A 195 -8.72 -1.56 35.32
C GLY A 195 -8.12 -2.08 34.00
N GLY A 196 -7.14 -2.98 34.08
CA GLY A 196 -6.50 -3.66 32.95
C GLY A 196 -5.16 -4.29 33.35
N THR A 197 -4.70 -5.26 32.57
CA THR A 197 -3.41 -5.93 32.77
C THR A 197 -2.26 -5.18 32.08
N GLU A 198 -1.01 -5.37 32.52
CA GLU A 198 0.14 -4.74 31.85
C GLU A 198 0.34 -5.30 30.43
N ILE A 199 0.07 -6.58 30.21
CA ILE A 199 0.13 -7.18 28.86
C ILE A 199 -0.86 -6.52 27.89
N GLU A 200 -2.06 -6.15 28.33
CA GLU A 200 -3.04 -5.41 27.52
C GLU A 200 -2.57 -3.99 27.21
N ARG A 201 -1.87 -3.34 28.14
CA ARG A 201 -1.26 -2.02 27.91
C ARG A 201 -0.14 -2.11 26.89
N ILE A 202 0.76 -3.10 27.02
CA ILE A 202 1.82 -3.40 26.05
C ILE A 202 1.21 -3.62 24.66
N GLU A 203 0.14 -4.39 24.55
CA GLU A 203 -0.56 -4.60 23.27
C GLU A 203 -1.15 -3.31 22.69
N LYS A 204 -1.82 -2.51 23.53
CA LYS A 204 -2.41 -1.25 23.10
C LYS A 204 -1.33 -0.30 22.60
N GLU A 205 -0.24 -0.14 23.34
CA GLU A 205 0.90 0.68 22.95
C GLU A 205 1.53 0.16 21.66
N SER A 206 1.66 -1.17 21.50
CA SER A 206 2.18 -1.79 20.28
C SER A 206 1.33 -1.45 19.05
N ARG A 207 0.00 -1.49 19.17
CA ARG A 207 -0.94 -1.09 18.10
C ARG A 207 -0.87 0.40 17.78
N GLU A 208 -0.88 1.24 18.81
CA GLU A 208 -0.74 2.70 18.65
C GLU A 208 0.60 3.07 17.99
N HIS A 209 1.66 2.33 18.32
CA HIS A 209 2.97 2.51 17.70
C HIS A 209 2.96 2.15 16.21
N ALA A 210 2.40 1.00 15.85
CA ALA A 210 2.28 0.58 14.44
C ALA A 210 1.49 1.60 13.61
N GLN A 211 0.38 2.12 14.16
CA GLN A 211 -0.39 3.18 13.51
C GLN A 211 0.44 4.45 13.30
N LYS A 212 1.22 4.86 14.32
CA LYS A 212 2.09 6.03 14.21
C LYS A 212 3.19 5.87 13.17
N VAL A 213 3.79 4.68 13.06
CA VAL A 213 4.80 4.39 12.02
C VAL A 213 4.19 4.50 10.63
N SER A 214 2.94 4.05 10.46
CA SER A 214 2.20 4.21 9.21
C SER A 214 1.96 5.68 8.85
N GLU A 215 1.59 6.52 9.83
CA GLU A 215 1.44 7.97 9.63
C GLU A 215 2.77 8.66 9.30
N ASP A 216 3.84 8.30 10.01
CA ASP A 216 5.20 8.81 9.75
C ASP A 216 5.66 8.40 8.33
N LEU A 217 5.41 7.16 7.92
CA LEU A 217 5.69 6.67 6.57
C LEU A 217 4.90 7.45 5.51
N LYS A 218 3.61 7.74 5.75
CA LYS A 218 2.80 8.57 4.86
C LYS A 218 3.46 9.92 4.60
N ALA A 219 3.86 10.62 5.67
CA ALA A 219 4.53 11.91 5.55
C ALA A 219 5.90 11.80 4.83
N ALA A 220 6.64 10.73 5.10
CA ALA A 220 7.93 10.48 4.46
C ALA A 220 7.81 10.22 2.96
N VAL A 221 6.81 9.44 2.52
CA VAL A 221 6.56 9.17 1.09
C VAL A 221 6.20 10.47 0.35
N PHE A 222 5.40 11.35 0.94
CA PHE A 222 5.11 12.67 0.37
C PHE A 222 6.36 13.53 0.20
N THR A 223 7.16 13.63 1.25
CA THR A 223 8.42 14.42 1.24
C THR A 223 9.42 13.85 0.25
N SER A 224 9.49 12.51 0.17
CA SER A 224 10.33 11.77 -0.77
C SER A 224 9.90 11.99 -2.21
N ALA A 225 8.59 12.03 -2.48
CA ALA A 225 8.05 12.31 -3.80
C ALA A 225 8.42 13.72 -4.26
N GLU A 226 8.23 14.73 -3.43
CA GLU A 226 8.66 16.10 -3.76
C GLU A 226 10.16 16.20 -4.03
N SER A 227 10.96 15.56 -3.17
CA SER A 227 12.42 15.58 -3.29
C SER A 227 12.91 14.89 -4.57
N LEU A 228 12.28 13.78 -4.96
CA LEU A 228 12.57 13.09 -6.22
C LEU A 228 12.16 13.92 -7.43
N VAL A 229 10.97 14.51 -7.43
CA VAL A 229 10.54 15.38 -8.55
C VAL A 229 11.47 16.57 -8.69
N GLN A 230 11.86 17.19 -7.57
CA GLN A 230 12.86 18.25 -7.58
C GLN A 230 14.19 17.77 -8.17
N GLY A 231 14.72 16.63 -7.73
CA GLY A 231 15.98 16.10 -8.25
C GLY A 231 15.93 15.81 -9.75
N LEU A 232 14.78 15.31 -10.25
CA LEU A 232 14.55 15.11 -11.68
C LEU A 232 14.40 16.43 -12.45
N LEU A 233 13.80 17.45 -11.83
CA LEU A 233 13.67 18.79 -12.39
C LEU A 233 15.05 19.47 -12.50
N ASP A 234 15.87 19.37 -11.45
CA ASP A 234 17.23 19.90 -11.41
C ASP A 234 18.11 19.23 -12.48
N ASP A 235 18.01 17.90 -12.63
CA ASP A 235 18.71 17.15 -13.68
C ASP A 235 18.23 17.53 -15.10
N TRP A 236 16.92 17.73 -15.29
CA TRP A 236 16.37 18.19 -16.57
C TRP A 236 16.83 19.61 -16.92
N ALA A 237 16.91 20.49 -15.91
CA ALA A 237 17.36 21.87 -16.07
C ALA A 237 18.85 21.92 -16.41
N GLY A 238 19.67 21.08 -15.78
CA GLY A 238 21.12 20.98 -16.02
C GLY A 238 21.54 20.30 -17.33
N ARG A 239 20.61 19.82 -18.16
CA ARG A 239 20.88 19.08 -19.41
C ARG A 239 20.28 19.74 -20.65
N ALA A 240 20.61 20.99 -20.95
CA ALA A 240 20.21 21.55 -22.24
C ALA A 240 21.03 20.92 -23.39
N PRO A 241 20.44 20.74 -24.60
CA PRO A 241 21.07 20.06 -25.74
C PRO A 241 22.31 20.76 -26.30
N ASP A 242 22.44 22.05 -26.01
CA ASP A 242 23.51 22.98 -26.39
C ASP A 242 24.59 23.13 -25.31
N GLY A 243 24.40 22.50 -24.14
CA GLY A 243 25.30 22.63 -23.00
C GLY A 243 25.03 23.85 -22.10
N GLU A 244 23.97 24.61 -22.35
CA GLU A 244 23.51 25.67 -21.44
C GLU A 244 22.62 25.09 -20.32
N SER A 245 22.38 25.84 -19.24
CA SER A 245 21.39 25.45 -18.23
C SER A 245 20.03 25.99 -18.64
N ARG A 246 18.97 25.20 -18.52
CA ARG A 246 17.59 25.69 -18.63
C ARG A 246 17.16 26.32 -17.32
N ASP A 247 16.20 27.25 -17.38
CA ASP A 247 15.47 27.69 -16.20
C ASP A 247 14.41 26.63 -15.83
N PRO A 248 14.37 26.11 -14.59
CA PRO A 248 13.28 25.25 -14.11
C PRO A 248 11.87 25.82 -14.35
N LEU A 249 11.74 27.15 -14.46
CA LEU A 249 10.46 27.84 -14.71
C LEU A 249 9.95 27.66 -16.15
N ASP A 250 10.83 27.28 -17.09
CA ASP A 250 10.48 27.07 -18.50
C ASP A 250 9.89 25.67 -18.77
N ILE A 251 9.77 24.82 -17.74
CA ILE A 251 9.22 23.48 -17.91
C ILE A 251 7.74 23.53 -18.31
N SER A 252 7.37 22.76 -19.34
CA SER A 252 5.98 22.61 -19.72
C SER A 252 5.20 21.78 -18.68
N GLU A 253 3.90 22.04 -18.54
CA GLU A 253 3.05 21.29 -17.60
C GLU A 253 3.07 19.77 -17.89
N ASP A 254 3.07 19.38 -19.16
CA ASP A 254 3.11 17.97 -19.53
C ASP A 254 4.45 17.33 -19.18
N ARG A 255 5.57 18.05 -19.36
CA ARG A 255 6.88 17.54 -18.96
C ARG A 255 6.98 17.43 -17.45
N LEU A 256 6.44 18.38 -16.70
CA LEU A 256 6.42 18.32 -15.24
C LEU A 256 5.58 17.15 -14.72
N LYS A 257 4.43 16.86 -15.36
CA LYS A 257 3.64 15.64 -15.09
C LYS A 257 4.45 14.37 -15.35
N ASP A 258 5.23 14.32 -16.44
CA ASP A 258 6.11 13.17 -16.71
C ASP A 258 7.17 12.95 -15.63
N LEU A 259 7.77 14.03 -15.11
CA LEU A 259 8.73 13.94 -14.01
C LEU A 259 8.07 13.47 -12.71
N ARG A 260 6.87 13.99 -12.40
CA ARG A 260 6.05 13.50 -11.29
C ARG A 260 5.77 12.02 -11.41
N ASP A 261 5.29 11.57 -12.57
CA ASP A 261 4.92 10.17 -12.79
C ASP A 261 6.15 9.26 -12.67
N ALA A 262 7.31 9.69 -13.19
CA ALA A 262 8.58 8.97 -13.02
C ALA A 262 9.02 8.88 -11.56
N ALA A 263 8.92 9.98 -10.80
CA ALA A 263 9.24 9.99 -9.37
C ALA A 263 8.32 9.05 -8.57
N LEU A 264 7.02 9.07 -8.84
CA LEU A 264 6.06 8.15 -8.22
C LEU A 264 6.39 6.69 -8.57
N THR A 265 6.66 6.39 -9.85
CA THR A 265 7.13 5.06 -10.26
C THR A 265 8.40 4.63 -9.52
N CYS A 266 9.36 5.53 -9.32
CA CYS A 266 10.57 5.24 -8.55
C CYS A 266 10.25 4.85 -7.10
N LEU A 267 9.41 5.63 -6.41
CA LEU A 267 8.98 5.32 -5.05
C LEU A 267 8.25 3.98 -4.97
N TYR A 268 7.37 3.69 -5.93
CA TYR A 268 6.67 2.42 -5.98
C TYR A 268 7.63 1.25 -6.13
N ARG A 269 8.65 1.37 -6.99
CA ARG A 269 9.68 0.34 -7.19
C ARG A 269 10.47 0.11 -5.90
N LEU A 270 10.90 1.17 -5.21
CA LEU A 270 11.64 1.06 -3.95
C LEU A 270 10.81 0.36 -2.87
N LEU A 271 9.55 0.76 -2.71
CA LEU A 271 8.67 0.16 -1.71
C LEU A 271 8.33 -1.29 -2.06
N PHE A 272 8.06 -1.60 -3.33
CA PHE A 272 7.90 -2.98 -3.79
C PHE A 272 9.12 -3.83 -3.41
N ILE A 273 10.34 -3.33 -3.64
CA ILE A 273 11.57 -4.07 -3.30
C ILE A 273 11.68 -4.28 -1.80
N LEU A 274 11.40 -3.26 -0.98
CA LEU A 274 11.41 -3.39 0.49
C LEU A 274 10.41 -4.46 0.97
N TYR A 275 9.23 -4.54 0.36
CA TYR A 275 8.26 -5.60 0.63
C TYR A 275 8.73 -6.98 0.14
N ALA A 276 9.34 -7.04 -1.04
CA ALA A 276 9.85 -8.27 -1.61
C ALA A 276 10.96 -8.86 -0.72
N GLU A 277 11.95 -8.05 -0.33
CA GLU A 277 13.03 -8.45 0.56
C GLU A 277 12.53 -8.87 1.95
N ALA A 278 11.52 -8.18 2.49
CA ALA A 278 10.95 -8.52 3.79
C ALA A 278 10.14 -9.83 3.81
N ARG A 279 9.58 -10.26 2.66
CA ARG A 279 8.66 -11.40 2.56
C ARG A 279 9.24 -12.63 1.87
N ASP A 280 10.32 -12.48 1.11
CA ASP A 280 10.99 -13.57 0.41
C ASP A 280 12.44 -13.71 0.88
N GLU A 281 12.63 -14.54 1.90
CA GLU A 281 13.94 -14.79 2.52
C GLU A 281 15.00 -15.27 1.51
N ARG A 282 14.57 -15.91 0.41
CA ARG A 282 15.46 -16.41 -0.65
C ARG A 282 16.23 -15.31 -1.36
N LEU A 283 15.69 -14.10 -1.47
CA LEU A 283 16.40 -12.95 -2.04
C LEU A 283 17.66 -12.64 -1.22
N LEU A 284 17.52 -12.65 0.11
CA LEU A 284 18.60 -12.36 1.04
C LEU A 284 19.53 -13.56 1.29
N GLN A 285 19.13 -14.77 0.89
CA GLN A 285 20.03 -15.94 0.88
C GLN A 285 21.05 -15.86 -0.28
N ASN A 286 20.72 -15.17 -1.38
CA ASN A 286 21.69 -14.92 -2.44
C ASN A 286 22.74 -13.89 -1.98
N GLY A 287 23.96 -14.37 -1.70
CA GLY A 287 25.03 -13.51 -1.15
C GLY A 287 25.40 -12.33 -2.05
N ILE A 288 25.42 -12.50 -3.39
CA ILE A 288 25.72 -11.40 -4.31
C ILE A 288 24.63 -10.32 -4.23
N TYR A 289 23.37 -10.73 -4.25
CA TYR A 289 22.25 -9.81 -4.13
C TYR A 289 22.29 -9.09 -2.80
N LYS A 290 22.35 -9.84 -1.69
CA LYS A 290 22.40 -9.28 -0.33
C LYS A 290 23.53 -8.27 -0.19
N ASP A 291 24.76 -8.66 -0.49
CA ASP A 291 25.94 -7.84 -0.20
C ASP A 291 26.08 -6.64 -1.16
N SER A 292 25.66 -6.78 -2.43
CA SER A 292 25.96 -5.79 -3.48
C SER A 292 24.76 -5.01 -4.00
N TYR A 293 23.53 -5.50 -3.85
CA TYR A 293 22.36 -4.90 -4.49
C TYR A 293 21.17 -4.66 -3.57
N SER A 294 21.04 -5.45 -2.51
CA SER A 294 19.89 -5.40 -1.62
C SER A 294 19.67 -3.98 -1.11
N LEU A 295 18.39 -3.58 -1.14
CA LEU A 295 17.99 -2.29 -0.65
C LEU A 295 18.16 -2.24 0.87
N GLU A 296 17.83 -3.32 1.57
CA GLU A 296 18.06 -3.46 3.02
C GLU A 296 19.53 -3.22 3.39
N SER A 297 20.47 -3.91 2.74
CA SER A 297 21.91 -3.75 3.01
C SER A 297 22.44 -2.37 2.58
N LEU A 298 21.95 -1.82 1.48
CA LEU A 298 22.28 -0.45 1.08
C LEU A 298 21.88 0.58 2.15
N ILE A 299 20.69 0.41 2.75
CA ILE A 299 20.24 1.30 3.81
C ILE A 299 21.09 1.09 5.09
N ASP A 300 21.57 -0.11 5.38
CA ASP A 300 22.48 -0.36 6.51
C ASP A 300 23.80 0.40 6.33
N ASP A 301 24.38 0.36 5.13
CA ASP A 301 25.57 1.13 4.79
C ASP A 301 25.35 2.64 4.98
N ILE A 302 24.18 3.14 4.56
CA ILE A 302 23.82 4.56 4.69
C ILE A 302 23.56 4.95 6.15
N LEU A 303 22.99 4.08 6.97
CA LEU A 303 22.70 4.38 8.38
C LEU A 303 23.94 4.66 9.22
N ILE A 304 25.10 4.11 8.83
CA ILE A 304 26.38 4.28 9.53
C ILE A 304 27.03 5.63 9.18
N VAL A 305 26.67 6.23 8.03
CA VAL A 305 27.27 7.47 7.52
C VAL A 305 26.23 8.60 7.51
N PRO A 306 26.47 9.73 8.20
CA PRO A 306 25.57 10.88 8.15
C PRO A 306 25.32 11.34 6.70
N PRO A 307 24.07 11.61 6.28
CA PRO A 307 23.73 11.99 4.91
C PRO A 307 24.54 13.16 4.34
N ASP A 308 24.95 14.11 5.19
CA ASP A 308 25.70 15.29 4.77
C ASP A 308 27.14 14.97 4.34
N GLN A 309 27.67 13.79 4.69
CA GLN A 309 28.99 13.33 4.24
C GLN A 309 28.96 12.77 2.82
N PHE A 310 27.79 12.45 2.26
CA PHE A 310 27.66 12.06 0.87
C PHE A 310 27.86 13.28 -0.05
N GLY A 311 28.63 13.08 -1.12
CA GLY A 311 28.98 14.14 -2.05
C GLY A 311 27.85 14.47 -3.02
N GLN A 312 27.62 15.77 -3.26
CA GLN A 312 26.60 16.25 -4.21
C GLN A 312 27.02 16.08 -5.70
N ASN A 313 28.31 15.82 -5.96
CA ASN A 313 28.85 15.65 -7.31
C ASN A 313 29.06 14.17 -7.67
N ARG A 314 28.40 13.25 -6.96
CA ARG A 314 28.49 11.80 -7.16
C ARG A 314 27.08 11.22 -7.29
N HIS A 315 26.95 10.18 -8.10
CA HIS A 315 25.67 9.53 -8.43
C HIS A 315 25.74 8.01 -8.25
N GLY A 316 26.67 7.50 -7.44
CA GLY A 316 26.92 6.08 -7.28
C GLY A 316 25.74 5.33 -6.66
N LEU A 317 25.07 5.93 -5.67
CA LEU A 317 23.89 5.36 -5.04
C LEU A 317 22.73 5.28 -6.03
N TRP A 318 22.52 6.33 -6.84
CA TRP A 318 21.50 6.31 -7.88
C TRP A 318 21.73 5.19 -8.91
N LEU A 319 22.97 5.05 -9.38
CA LEU A 319 23.33 3.97 -10.31
C LEU A 319 23.11 2.58 -9.71
N ARG A 320 23.36 2.40 -8.41
CA ARG A 320 23.05 1.15 -7.70
C ARG A 320 21.55 0.86 -7.67
N LEU A 321 20.70 1.88 -7.44
CA LEU A 321 19.24 1.73 -7.52
C LEU A 321 18.76 1.39 -8.94
N ILE A 322 19.34 2.01 -9.97
CA ILE A 322 19.01 1.67 -11.37
C ILE A 322 19.40 0.22 -11.69
N ALA A 323 20.58 -0.23 -11.26
CA ALA A 323 20.99 -1.62 -11.42
C ALA A 323 20.04 -2.59 -10.67
N LEU A 324 19.58 -2.21 -9.48
CA LEU A 324 18.60 -2.98 -8.73
C LEU A 324 17.24 -3.07 -9.47
N PHE A 325 16.78 -1.99 -10.10
CA PHE A 325 15.58 -2.04 -10.94
C PHE A 325 15.77 -2.95 -12.15
N GLU A 326 16.94 -2.95 -12.78
CA GLU A 326 17.27 -3.86 -13.88
C GLU A 326 17.33 -5.33 -13.42
N ILE A 327 17.79 -5.61 -12.19
CA ILE A 327 17.74 -6.95 -11.59
C ILE A 327 16.29 -7.42 -11.40
N PHE A 328 15.39 -6.56 -10.93
CA PHE A 328 13.98 -6.94 -10.83
C PHE A 328 13.34 -7.11 -12.22
N ASP A 329 13.73 -6.30 -13.21
CA ASP A 329 13.23 -6.42 -14.60
C ASP A 329 13.70 -7.71 -15.30
N GLN A 330 15.00 -8.04 -15.21
CA GLN A 330 15.67 -9.06 -16.04
C GLN A 330 16.17 -10.28 -15.25
N GLY A 331 16.16 -10.21 -13.91
CA GLY A 331 16.71 -11.24 -13.03
C GLY A 331 18.25 -11.18 -12.95
N LEU A 332 18.80 -11.98 -12.04
CA LEU A 332 20.24 -12.28 -12.02
C LEU A 332 20.47 -13.67 -12.63
N PRO A 333 21.30 -13.80 -13.67
CA PRO A 333 21.61 -15.10 -14.25
C PRO A 333 22.34 -15.97 -13.22
N ALA A 334 22.14 -17.30 -13.30
CA ALA A 334 22.82 -18.24 -12.41
C ALA A 334 24.34 -18.22 -12.68
N ILE A 335 25.11 -17.64 -11.76
CA ILE A 335 26.58 -17.63 -11.81
C ILE A 335 27.15 -18.89 -11.12
N THR A 336 26.35 -19.59 -10.29
CA THR A 336 26.70 -20.78 -9.50
C THR A 336 25.65 -21.90 -9.60
N PRO A 337 25.91 -23.15 -9.14
CA PRO A 337 24.96 -24.27 -9.18
C PRO A 337 23.71 -24.08 -8.32
N TYR A 338 23.74 -23.09 -7.43
CA TYR A 338 22.61 -22.60 -6.66
C TYR A 338 22.55 -21.08 -6.84
N ASP A 339 21.33 -20.56 -6.94
CA ASP A 339 20.94 -19.15 -6.78
C ASP A 339 20.83 -18.30 -8.06
N HIS A 340 19.73 -18.54 -8.79
CA HIS A 340 19.11 -17.61 -9.73
C HIS A 340 18.19 -16.65 -8.96
N ILE A 341 18.24 -15.35 -9.26
CA ILE A 341 17.11 -14.46 -8.90
C ILE A 341 16.25 -14.32 -10.14
N PRO A 342 14.99 -14.79 -10.10
CA PRO A 342 14.09 -14.77 -11.24
C PRO A 342 13.75 -13.35 -11.62
N ALA A 343 13.66 -13.11 -12.93
CA ALA A 343 13.13 -11.83 -13.38
C ALA A 343 11.66 -11.72 -12.98
N ARG A 344 11.30 -10.55 -12.49
CA ARG A 344 9.92 -10.21 -12.16
C ARG A 344 9.18 -9.75 -13.41
N GLY A 345 9.88 -9.13 -14.37
CA GLY A 345 9.37 -8.72 -15.68
C GLY A 345 8.30 -7.63 -15.62
N GLY A 346 7.61 -7.41 -16.75
CA GLY A 346 6.52 -6.44 -16.89
C GLY A 346 6.97 -5.00 -17.11
N ASP A 347 6.01 -4.12 -17.44
CA ASP A 347 6.29 -2.70 -17.73
C ASP A 347 6.73 -1.92 -16.48
N PHE A 348 6.35 -2.40 -15.29
CA PHE A 348 6.59 -1.69 -14.04
C PHE A 348 8.07 -1.47 -13.73
N PHE A 349 8.94 -2.47 -13.94
CA PHE A 349 10.41 -2.33 -13.78
C PHE A 349 11.14 -2.00 -15.09
N SER A 350 10.47 -2.17 -16.23
CA SER A 350 11.10 -1.96 -17.54
C SER A 350 11.70 -0.56 -17.70
N PRO A 351 12.93 -0.46 -18.23
CA PRO A 351 13.55 0.81 -18.58
C PRO A 351 12.99 1.42 -19.87
N GLU A 352 12.18 0.68 -20.65
CA GLU A 352 11.67 1.11 -21.95
C GLU A 352 10.40 1.96 -21.86
N THR A 353 9.71 1.93 -20.70
CA THR A 353 8.57 2.80 -20.43
C THR A 353 8.99 4.26 -20.37
N LYS A 354 8.03 5.18 -20.52
CA LYS A 354 8.30 6.63 -20.44
C LYS A 354 8.96 7.00 -19.11
N ALA A 355 8.41 6.52 -18.00
CA ALA A 355 8.97 6.68 -16.66
C ALA A 355 10.33 5.98 -16.51
N GLY A 356 10.44 4.73 -16.95
CA GLY A 356 11.69 3.96 -16.91
C GLY A 356 12.85 4.67 -17.62
N ARG A 357 12.61 5.26 -18.80
CA ARG A 357 13.61 6.03 -19.54
C ARG A 357 14.04 7.30 -18.80
N ILE A 358 13.10 8.02 -18.19
CA ILE A 358 13.42 9.21 -17.37
C ILE A 358 14.33 8.80 -16.21
N LEU A 359 13.96 7.76 -15.47
CA LEU A 359 14.73 7.28 -14.31
C LEU A 359 16.13 6.78 -14.70
N LYS A 360 16.22 5.95 -15.74
CA LYS A 360 17.49 5.40 -16.24
C LYS A 360 18.45 6.49 -16.71
N GLN A 361 17.92 7.57 -17.28
CA GLN A 361 18.73 8.69 -17.74
C GLN A 361 19.12 9.64 -16.61
N ALA A 362 18.32 9.76 -15.55
CA ALA A 362 18.53 10.73 -14.46
C ALA A 362 19.89 10.58 -13.76
N ARG A 363 20.42 11.69 -13.23
CA ARG A 363 21.64 11.73 -12.41
C ARG A 363 21.32 12.40 -11.08
N LEU A 364 20.79 11.63 -10.15
CA LEU A 364 20.52 12.11 -8.80
C LEU A 364 21.79 12.02 -7.94
N ASP A 365 22.02 13.02 -7.11
CA ASP A 365 23.20 13.05 -6.24
C ASP A 365 23.07 12.10 -5.04
N ASP A 366 24.21 11.57 -4.57
CA ASP A 366 24.25 10.57 -3.50
C ASP A 366 23.63 11.09 -2.19
N ARG A 367 23.75 12.39 -1.90
CA ARG A 367 23.15 12.96 -0.67
C ARG A 367 21.62 12.93 -0.74
N SER A 368 21.05 13.33 -1.87
CA SER A 368 19.59 13.27 -2.08
C SER A 368 19.08 11.83 -2.05
N VAL A 369 19.78 10.88 -2.68
CA VAL A 369 19.42 9.46 -2.65
C VAL A 369 19.52 8.86 -1.24
N ALA A 370 20.57 9.19 -0.49
CA ALA A 370 20.73 8.72 0.89
C ALA A 370 19.59 9.22 1.79
N ARG A 371 19.21 10.50 1.68
CA ARG A 371 18.07 11.07 2.43
C ARG A 371 16.76 10.39 2.05
N LEU A 372 16.49 10.21 0.76
CA LEU A 372 15.33 9.49 0.25
C LEU A 372 15.21 8.09 0.87
N LEU A 373 16.29 7.30 0.81
CA LEU A 373 16.28 5.93 1.32
C LEU A 373 16.09 5.87 2.83
N LEU A 374 16.70 6.80 3.57
CA LEU A 374 16.48 6.89 5.01
C LEU A 374 15.05 7.30 5.34
N ASP A 375 14.48 8.28 4.65
CA ASP A 375 13.12 8.74 4.93
C ASP A 375 12.09 7.64 4.63
N LEU A 376 12.29 6.84 3.59
CA LEU A 376 11.40 5.70 3.29
C LEU A 376 11.56 4.54 4.28
N ALA A 377 12.79 4.23 4.68
CA ALA A 377 13.07 3.02 5.45
C ALA A 377 13.18 3.23 6.96
N THR A 378 13.07 4.48 7.44
CA THR A 378 13.18 4.80 8.85
C THR A 378 12.16 5.82 9.34
N THR A 379 11.84 5.76 10.62
CA THR A 379 11.04 6.78 11.29
C THR A 379 11.81 8.10 11.42
N MET A 380 11.05 9.20 11.42
CA MET A 380 11.62 10.53 11.64
C MET A 380 12.33 10.58 13.02
N PRO A 381 13.59 11.07 13.08
CA PRO A 381 14.35 11.10 14.32
C PRO A 381 13.66 11.99 15.35
N ARG A 382 13.53 11.51 16.59
CA ARG A 382 12.92 12.24 17.72
C ARG A 382 13.99 12.64 18.72
N LYS A 383 13.70 13.63 19.58
CA LYS A 383 14.68 14.12 20.55
C LYS A 383 15.11 13.00 21.52
N GLY A 384 16.34 12.53 21.40
CA GLY A 384 16.92 11.44 22.19
C GLY A 384 16.69 10.02 21.65
N VAL A 385 15.92 9.87 20.56
CA VAL A 385 15.69 8.59 19.87
C VAL A 385 16.06 8.80 18.40
N GLY A 386 17.15 8.18 17.93
CA GLY A 386 17.61 8.28 16.54
C GLY A 386 16.58 7.72 15.53
N ARG A 387 16.96 7.63 14.26
CA ARG A 387 16.15 6.96 13.23
C ARG A 387 15.95 5.48 13.61
N GLU A 388 14.76 4.95 13.39
CA GLU A 388 14.43 3.55 13.65
C GLU A 388 13.90 2.88 12.38
N ARG A 389 14.30 1.64 12.09
CA ARG A 389 13.91 0.93 10.86
C ARG A 389 12.40 0.66 10.83
N VAL A 390 11.81 0.83 9.65
CA VAL A 390 10.44 0.43 9.35
C VAL A 390 10.42 -1.05 8.95
N SER A 391 9.53 -1.86 9.53
CA SER A 391 9.32 -3.26 9.13
C SER A 391 8.24 -3.35 8.05
N PHE A 392 8.65 -3.72 6.83
CA PHE A 392 7.73 -3.91 5.69
C PHE A 392 7.02 -5.27 5.70
N LEU A 393 7.38 -6.18 6.63
CA LEU A 393 6.68 -7.45 6.80
C LEU A 393 5.25 -7.23 7.34
N GLU A 394 5.11 -6.31 8.29
CA GLU A 394 3.87 -6.06 9.04
C GLU A 394 2.98 -4.97 8.43
N LEU A 395 3.53 -4.11 7.57
CA LEU A 395 2.77 -3.04 6.95
C LEU A 395 1.71 -3.60 5.99
N ASP A 396 0.45 -3.31 6.29
CA ASP A 396 -0.67 -3.66 5.43
C ASP A 396 -0.57 -2.88 4.12
N ILE A 397 -0.65 -3.58 2.98
CA ILE A 397 -0.51 -2.99 1.63
C ILE A 397 -1.54 -1.86 1.44
N GLU A 398 -2.69 -2.04 2.06
CA GLU A 398 -3.81 -1.12 2.06
C GLU A 398 -3.52 0.23 2.71
N GLN A 399 -2.69 0.27 3.75
CA GLN A 399 -2.28 1.53 4.38
C GLN A 399 -1.39 2.33 3.45
N LEU A 400 -0.55 1.65 2.68
CA LEU A 400 0.30 2.26 1.67
C LEU A 400 -0.53 2.75 0.47
N GLY A 401 -1.52 1.97 0.03
CA GLY A 401 -2.50 2.39 -0.98
C GLY A 401 -3.12 3.77 -0.66
N ALA A 402 -3.50 3.99 0.59
CA ALA A 402 -4.06 5.26 1.07
C ALA A 402 -3.05 6.43 1.09
N VAL A 403 -1.75 6.16 1.26
CA VAL A 403 -0.70 7.18 1.14
C VAL A 403 -0.63 7.71 -0.29
N TYR A 404 -0.67 6.79 -1.24
CA TYR A 404 -0.48 7.10 -2.64
C TYR A 404 -1.72 7.64 -3.33
N GLU A 405 -2.90 7.09 -3.03
CA GLU A 405 -4.16 7.72 -3.46
C GLU A 405 -4.18 9.19 -3.03
N GLY A 406 -3.74 9.47 -1.79
CA GLY A 406 -3.55 10.83 -1.32
C GLY A 406 -2.60 11.63 -2.20
N LEU A 407 -1.45 11.08 -2.64
CA LEU A 407 -0.50 11.77 -3.52
C LEU A 407 -1.07 12.08 -4.91
N LEU A 408 -1.94 11.21 -5.43
CA LEU A 408 -2.56 11.40 -6.75
C LEU A 408 -3.54 12.58 -6.79
N GLU A 409 -4.00 13.06 -5.64
CA GLU A 409 -4.87 14.25 -5.53
C GLU A 409 -4.11 15.57 -5.70
N PHE A 410 -2.77 15.54 -5.70
CA PHE A 410 -1.95 16.74 -5.78
C PHE A 410 -1.48 17.01 -7.21
N GLU A 411 -1.57 18.28 -7.59
CA GLU A 411 -1.03 18.75 -8.86
C GLU A 411 0.43 19.17 -8.71
N PRO A 412 1.28 18.79 -9.66
CA PRO A 412 2.67 19.21 -9.65
C PRO A 412 2.76 20.69 -10.07
N LYS A 413 3.46 21.51 -9.29
CA LYS A 413 3.74 22.91 -9.61
C LYS A 413 5.19 23.26 -9.34
N VAL A 414 5.67 24.29 -10.01
CA VAL A 414 6.95 24.95 -9.73
C VAL A 414 6.63 26.35 -9.22
N ALA A 415 7.21 26.71 -8.08
CA ALA A 415 7.08 28.05 -7.51
C ALA A 415 7.65 29.08 -8.49
N ARG A 416 6.83 30.04 -8.92
CA ARG A 416 7.23 31.14 -9.81
C ARG A 416 7.75 32.36 -9.06
N GLU A 417 7.38 32.47 -7.80
CA GLU A 417 7.80 33.49 -6.85
C GLU A 417 8.08 32.82 -5.49
N THR A 418 8.63 33.56 -4.53
CA THR A 418 8.89 33.03 -3.19
C THR A 418 7.56 32.73 -2.50
N LEU A 419 7.32 31.45 -2.20
CA LEU A 419 6.14 30.96 -1.50
C LEU A 419 6.50 30.58 -0.06
N ILE A 420 5.57 30.80 0.86
CA ILE A 420 5.67 30.40 2.25
C ILE A 420 4.59 29.36 2.51
N GLU A 421 5.01 28.16 2.90
CA GLU A 421 4.08 27.13 3.35
C GLU A 421 3.68 27.39 4.80
N VAL A 422 2.37 27.51 5.03
CA VAL A 422 1.77 27.72 6.35
C VAL A 422 0.71 26.69 6.66
N ARG A 423 0.63 26.28 7.92
CA ARG A 423 -0.42 25.38 8.42
C ARG A 423 -1.40 26.16 9.28
N VAL A 424 -2.67 26.18 8.86
CA VAL A 424 -3.78 26.85 9.57
C VAL A 424 -4.87 25.82 9.82
N ALA A 425 -5.25 25.63 11.09
CA ALA A 425 -6.29 24.68 11.49
C ALA A 425 -6.15 23.27 10.87
N GLY A 426 -4.90 22.78 10.78
CA GLY A 426 -4.58 21.45 10.22
C GLY A 426 -4.48 21.38 8.70
N LYS A 427 -4.76 22.47 7.96
CA LYS A 427 -4.59 22.55 6.50
C LYS A 427 -3.30 23.30 6.15
N SER A 428 -2.52 22.78 5.21
CA SER A 428 -1.35 23.47 4.64
C SER A 428 -1.77 24.33 3.43
N TYR A 429 -1.19 25.52 3.32
CA TYR A 429 -1.30 26.43 2.19
C TYR A 429 0.11 26.87 1.79
N ALA A 430 0.43 26.91 0.51
CA ALA A 430 1.64 27.54 -0.01
C ALA A 430 1.22 28.86 -0.67
N LEU A 431 1.59 29.98 -0.05
CA LEU A 431 1.09 31.32 -0.42
C LEU A 431 2.25 32.26 -0.71
N ALA A 432 2.04 33.19 -1.64
CA ALA A 432 2.96 34.32 -1.78
C ALA A 432 2.93 35.17 -0.50
N ALA A 433 4.02 35.85 -0.18
CA ALA A 433 4.13 36.61 1.08
C ALA A 433 3.00 37.64 1.26
N LEU A 434 2.54 38.26 0.18
CA LEU A 434 1.43 39.22 0.22
C LEU A 434 0.07 38.55 0.49
N GLU A 435 -0.14 37.35 -0.04
CA GLU A 435 -1.36 36.57 0.19
C GLU A 435 -1.41 36.04 1.62
N LEU A 436 -0.27 35.56 2.13
CA LEU A 436 -0.13 35.17 3.53
C LEU A 436 -0.47 36.35 4.45
N LYS A 437 0.07 37.54 4.14
CA LYS A 437 -0.23 38.75 4.90
C LYS A 437 -1.73 39.04 4.93
N ARG A 438 -2.37 39.06 3.76
CA ARG A 438 -3.81 39.27 3.64
C ARG A 438 -4.62 38.23 4.41
N LEU A 439 -4.23 36.95 4.36
CA LEU A 439 -4.92 35.88 5.09
C LEU A 439 -4.86 36.09 6.60
N CYS A 440 -3.67 36.39 7.13
CA CYS A 440 -3.46 36.65 8.55
C CYS A 440 -4.27 37.87 9.02
N GLU A 441 -4.24 38.97 8.29
CA GLU A 441 -5.01 40.19 8.61
C GLU A 441 -6.52 39.94 8.55
N THR A 442 -7.01 39.28 7.50
CA THR A 442 -8.45 39.04 7.27
C THR A 442 -9.06 38.10 8.31
N LYS A 443 -8.33 37.03 8.68
CA LYS A 443 -8.81 36.01 9.62
C LYS A 443 -8.31 36.24 11.05
N ASN A 444 -7.56 37.32 11.30
CA ASN A 444 -6.91 37.64 12.57
C ASN A 444 -6.11 36.43 13.10
N LEU A 445 -5.12 35.98 12.33
CA LEU A 445 -4.31 34.80 12.64
C LEU A 445 -2.93 35.19 13.19
N ASP A 446 -2.53 34.56 14.29
CA ASP A 446 -1.18 34.71 14.83
C ASP A 446 -0.19 33.86 14.04
N LEU A 447 0.82 34.52 13.47
CA LEU A 447 1.91 33.83 12.79
C LEU A 447 2.89 33.25 13.84
N LYS A 448 3.23 31.96 13.73
CA LYS A 448 4.23 31.31 14.59
C LYS A 448 5.19 30.45 13.78
N GLY A 449 6.47 30.47 14.11
CA GLY A 449 7.46 29.58 13.49
C GLY A 449 8.84 30.19 13.52
N GLU A 450 9.70 29.79 12.58
CA GLU A 450 11.04 30.36 12.42
C GLU A 450 10.94 31.66 11.60
N PHE A 451 11.49 32.75 12.14
CA PHE A 451 11.49 34.07 11.50
C PHE A 451 12.15 34.07 10.11
N ASP A 452 13.23 33.29 9.94
CA ASP A 452 13.99 33.19 8.68
C ASP A 452 13.12 32.78 7.48
N LEU A 453 11.99 32.10 7.73
CA LEU A 453 11.05 31.70 6.68
C LEU A 453 10.28 32.87 6.06
N VAL A 454 10.14 33.98 6.78
CA VAL A 454 9.46 35.20 6.32
C VAL A 454 10.38 36.40 6.18
N ALA A 455 11.63 36.30 6.63
CA ALA A 455 12.63 37.35 6.53
C ALA A 455 12.85 37.83 5.09
N GLY A 456 12.85 39.14 4.88
CA GLY A 456 12.96 39.81 3.58
C GLY A 456 11.68 39.73 2.72
N THR A 457 10.54 39.40 3.31
CA THR A 457 9.25 39.28 2.59
C THR A 457 8.18 40.21 3.16
N ALA A 458 7.09 40.43 2.40
CA ALA A 458 5.97 41.26 2.88
C ALA A 458 5.28 40.71 4.15
N ALA A 459 5.48 39.43 4.50
CA ALA A 459 4.92 38.79 5.68
C ALA A 459 5.80 38.93 6.93
N GLU A 460 7.00 39.51 6.82
CA GLU A 460 7.95 39.69 7.94
C GLU A 460 7.32 40.44 9.11
N ASN A 461 6.59 41.53 8.81
CA ASN A 461 5.97 42.42 9.79
C ASN A 461 4.85 41.75 10.62
N LEU A 462 4.47 40.51 10.30
CA LEU A 462 3.47 39.74 11.05
C LEU A 462 4.08 38.78 12.08
N HIS A 463 5.42 38.59 12.08
CA HIS A 463 6.07 37.64 12.96
C HIS A 463 6.39 38.26 14.34
N PRO A 464 6.18 37.55 15.47
CA PRO A 464 6.41 38.08 16.82
C PRO A 464 7.84 38.49 17.15
N GLU A 465 8.84 37.97 16.44
CA GLU A 465 10.28 38.20 16.67
C GLU A 465 10.87 39.32 15.79
N MET A 466 10.03 40.24 15.29
CA MET A 466 10.50 41.38 14.50
C MET A 466 11.64 42.11 15.22
N PRO A 467 12.79 42.38 14.55
CA PRO A 467 13.75 43.35 15.06
C PRO A 467 13.05 44.70 15.13
N VAL A 468 12.80 45.20 16.32
CA VAL A 468 12.27 46.56 16.50
C VAL A 468 13.35 47.51 15.97
N GLU A 469 13.15 48.12 14.80
CA GLU A 469 13.85 49.37 14.50
C GLU A 469 13.42 50.35 15.60
N GLU A 470 14.39 50.80 16.41
CA GLU A 470 14.20 51.84 17.41
C GLU A 470 13.81 53.14 16.69
N ASP A 471 12.52 53.31 16.44
CA ASP A 471 11.93 54.62 16.23
C ASP A 471 11.01 54.92 17.42
N GLU A 472 11.43 55.95 18.16
CA GLU A 472 10.80 56.52 19.33
C GLU A 472 9.34 56.93 19.02
N ALA A 473 8.38 56.25 19.63
CA ALA A 473 7.09 56.85 19.96
C ALA A 473 6.43 56.12 21.15
N GLU A 474 6.45 56.79 22.30
CA GLU A 474 5.62 56.49 23.46
C GLU A 474 4.12 56.43 23.06
N ALA A 475 3.38 55.42 23.53
CA ALA A 475 2.26 55.64 24.47
C ALA A 475 1.38 54.39 24.68
N GLU A 476 1.17 54.12 25.97
CA GLU A 476 -0.04 53.61 26.64
C GLU A 476 -0.48 52.16 26.39
N THR A 477 -0.14 51.36 27.39
CA THR A 477 -0.84 50.15 27.83
C THR A 477 -2.27 50.49 28.26
N GLU A 478 -3.27 49.89 27.63
CA GLU A 478 -4.57 49.65 28.25
C GLU A 478 -4.84 48.14 28.29
N GLU A 479 -4.87 47.61 29.52
CA GLU A 479 -5.54 46.36 29.85
C GLU A 479 -7.04 46.56 29.69
N VAL A 480 -7.71 45.72 28.90
CA VAL A 480 -9.17 45.56 29.00
C VAL A 480 -9.50 44.08 29.08
N GLU A 481 -10.21 43.76 30.15
CA GLU A 481 -10.72 42.47 30.57
C GLU A 481 -11.70 41.86 29.56
N SER A 482 -11.77 40.54 29.64
CA SER A 482 -12.76 39.67 29.00
C SER A 482 -14.20 40.04 29.35
N GLU A 483 -15.04 40.30 28.34
CA GLU A 483 -16.49 40.17 28.46
C GLU A 483 -17.04 39.18 27.43
N GLU A 484 -17.71 38.15 27.93
CA GLU A 484 -18.61 37.28 27.18
C GLU A 484 -19.86 38.06 26.77
N VAL A 485 -20.25 37.99 25.49
CA VAL A 485 -21.60 38.36 25.07
C VAL A 485 -22.15 37.29 24.12
N GLU A 486 -23.32 36.77 24.49
CA GLU A 486 -24.14 35.80 23.77
C GLU A 486 -24.65 36.31 22.41
N ALA A 487 -24.97 35.34 21.56
CA ALA A 487 -25.40 35.47 20.18
C ALA A 487 -26.73 36.22 19.97
N GLU A 488 -26.83 36.93 18.85
CA GLU A 488 -28.08 37.10 18.10
C GLU A 488 -27.82 37.04 16.59
N GLU A 489 -28.66 36.26 15.90
CA GLU A 489 -28.72 36.03 14.46
C GLU A 489 -29.24 37.28 13.72
N LEU A 490 -28.74 37.55 12.51
CA LEU A 490 -29.57 37.69 11.30
C LEU A 490 -28.78 37.98 10.02
N SER A 491 -29.13 37.18 9.00
CA SER A 491 -29.14 37.44 7.55
C SER A 491 -27.83 37.63 6.79
N GLY A 492 -27.51 36.58 6.03
CA GLY A 492 -27.61 36.67 4.57
C GLY A 492 -26.30 36.86 3.81
N GLU A 493 -25.52 35.77 3.68
CA GLU A 493 -24.71 35.39 2.50
C GLU A 493 -23.91 34.11 2.86
N GLU A 494 -24.52 32.94 2.61
CA GLU A 494 -23.89 31.61 2.65
C GLU A 494 -23.52 31.21 1.21
N ASP A 495 -22.46 30.47 0.86
CA ASP A 495 -21.55 29.62 1.65
C ASP A 495 -20.35 29.30 0.74
N GLU A 496 -19.16 29.87 0.98
CA GLU A 496 -17.87 29.38 0.45
C GLU A 496 -16.68 29.75 1.37
N ASP A 497 -16.83 29.66 2.71
CA ASP A 497 -15.67 29.92 3.59
C ASP A 497 -15.73 29.30 5.00
N LYS A 498 -16.33 28.12 5.15
CA LYS A 498 -16.22 27.35 6.40
C LYS A 498 -14.88 26.60 6.43
N GLY A 499 -13.80 27.30 6.79
CA GLY A 499 -12.45 26.71 6.86
C GLY A 499 -11.54 27.17 8.00
N VAL A 500 -11.61 28.42 8.42
CA VAL A 500 -10.66 28.98 9.40
C VAL A 500 -11.44 29.79 10.44
N LYS A 501 -11.43 29.32 11.70
CA LYS A 501 -11.99 30.08 12.83
C LYS A 501 -11.15 31.35 13.03
N LYS A 502 -11.79 32.50 13.27
CA LYS A 502 -11.09 33.75 13.68
C LYS A 502 -10.25 33.46 14.93
N GLY A 503 -8.99 33.93 14.95
CA GLY A 503 -8.07 33.69 16.08
C GLY A 503 -7.32 32.36 16.06
N ALA A 504 -7.28 31.64 14.93
CA ALA A 504 -6.46 30.43 14.78
C ALA A 504 -4.98 30.78 14.52
N THR A 505 -4.05 29.91 14.95
CA THR A 505 -2.62 30.09 14.66
C THR A 505 -2.29 29.69 13.22
N ALA A 506 -1.51 30.52 12.53
CA ALA A 506 -0.84 30.19 11.28
C ALA A 506 0.62 29.77 11.56
N LYS A 507 0.91 28.48 11.47
CA LYS A 507 2.27 27.96 11.72
C LYS A 507 3.08 27.94 10.44
N LEU A 508 4.21 28.65 10.39
CA LEU A 508 5.18 28.59 9.30
C LEU A 508 5.79 27.17 9.23
N VAL A 509 5.87 26.62 8.02
CA VAL A 509 6.36 25.26 7.76
C VAL A 509 7.69 25.31 7.01
N ARG A 510 7.73 25.97 5.85
CA ARG A 510 8.95 26.16 5.03
C ARG A 510 8.80 27.33 4.04
N ARG A 511 9.94 27.78 3.52
CA ARG A 511 10.06 28.78 2.46
C ARG A 511 10.52 28.09 1.17
N LEU A 512 9.85 28.40 0.06
CA LEU A 512 10.12 27.86 -1.27
C LEU A 512 10.51 29.00 -2.20
N GLU A 513 11.74 28.94 -2.72
CA GLU A 513 12.21 29.92 -3.69
C GLU A 513 11.70 29.62 -5.11
N PRO A 514 11.75 30.61 -6.03
CA PRO A 514 11.46 30.37 -7.44
C PRO A 514 12.26 29.18 -8.00
N GLY A 515 11.60 28.35 -8.82
CA GLY A 515 12.19 27.13 -9.38
C GLY A 515 12.08 25.89 -8.49
N ARG A 516 11.55 26.01 -7.26
CA ARG A 516 11.29 24.87 -6.37
C ARG A 516 9.97 24.20 -6.69
N PHE A 517 9.97 22.87 -6.68
CA PHE A 517 8.81 22.02 -6.85
C PHE A 517 7.96 22.00 -5.57
N LEU A 518 6.64 21.93 -5.75
CA LEU A 518 5.69 21.64 -4.68
C LEU A 518 4.47 20.91 -5.21
N PHE A 519 3.86 20.11 -4.34
CA PHE A 519 2.53 19.58 -4.54
C PHE A 519 1.47 20.56 -4.04
N ILE A 520 0.50 20.91 -4.90
CA ILE A 520 -0.65 21.73 -4.52
C ILE A 520 -1.90 20.84 -4.48
N PRO A 521 -2.71 20.87 -3.41
CA PRO A 521 -3.99 20.16 -3.40
C PRO A 521 -4.84 20.60 -4.59
N GLY A 522 -5.28 19.67 -5.43
CA GLY A 522 -6.18 20.01 -6.53
C GLY A 522 -7.51 20.58 -6.01
N SER A 523 -8.19 21.38 -6.84
CA SER A 523 -9.57 21.86 -6.59
C SER A 523 -10.59 20.71 -6.42
N ALA A 524 -10.17 19.47 -6.69
CA ALA A 524 -10.94 18.25 -6.68
C ALA A 524 -11.08 17.55 -5.31
N ARG A 525 -10.76 18.19 -4.17
CA ARG A 525 -10.86 17.56 -2.82
C ARG A 525 -12.23 16.94 -2.49
N LYS A 526 -13.31 17.38 -3.15
CA LYS A 526 -14.65 16.75 -3.11
C LYS A 526 -15.02 16.00 -4.40
N GLY A 527 -14.31 16.25 -5.50
CA GLY A 527 -14.64 15.77 -6.84
C GLY A 527 -13.89 14.54 -7.33
N SER A 528 -12.74 14.17 -6.71
CA SER A 528 -11.99 12.95 -7.06
C SER A 528 -12.64 11.68 -6.51
N GLY A 529 -13.38 11.77 -5.39
CA GLY A 529 -14.01 10.62 -4.73
C GLY A 529 -13.02 9.62 -4.11
N SER A 530 -11.72 9.96 -4.05
CA SER A 530 -10.64 9.09 -3.58
C SER A 530 -10.63 9.00 -2.04
N PHE A 531 -11.60 8.29 -1.48
CA PHE A 531 -11.69 8.06 -0.04
C PHE A 531 -11.19 6.67 0.33
N TYR A 532 -10.21 6.63 1.23
CA TYR A 532 -9.79 5.40 1.87
C TYR A 532 -10.98 4.71 2.55
N THR A 533 -11.23 3.46 2.16
CA THR A 533 -12.27 2.63 2.80
C THR A 533 -11.63 1.84 3.94
N PRO A 534 -12.14 1.91 5.19
CA PRO A 534 -11.57 1.14 6.28
C PRO A 534 -11.66 -0.37 6.03
N LYS A 535 -10.60 -1.12 6.37
CA LYS A 535 -10.53 -2.59 6.21
C LYS A 535 -11.76 -3.34 6.74
N PRO A 536 -12.30 -3.05 7.94
CA PRO A 536 -13.49 -3.76 8.42
C PRO A 536 -14.71 -3.62 7.51
N LEU A 537 -14.85 -2.48 6.83
CA LEU A 537 -15.93 -2.24 5.88
C LEU A 537 -15.71 -3.03 4.58
N VAL A 538 -14.47 -3.09 4.09
CA VAL A 538 -14.12 -3.93 2.93
C VAL A 538 -14.37 -5.40 3.22
N ASP A 539 -13.89 -5.90 4.35
CA ASP A 539 -14.08 -7.30 4.75
C ASP A 539 -15.57 -7.64 4.85
N ASP A 540 -16.39 -6.71 5.37
CA ASP A 540 -17.83 -6.89 5.48
C ASP A 540 -18.52 -6.93 4.10
N ILE A 541 -18.20 -5.99 3.21
CA ILE A 541 -18.76 -5.93 1.85
C ILE A 541 -18.35 -7.17 1.06
N VAL A 542 -17.06 -7.54 1.08
CA VAL A 542 -16.54 -8.71 0.37
C VAL A 542 -17.22 -9.98 0.88
N ARG A 543 -17.34 -10.15 2.19
CA ARG A 543 -18.00 -11.32 2.79
C ARG A 543 -19.44 -11.47 2.31
N HIS A 544 -20.21 -10.39 2.27
CA HIS A 544 -21.62 -10.45 1.86
C HIS A 544 -21.82 -10.52 0.35
N ALA A 545 -20.96 -9.86 -0.44
CA ALA A 545 -21.06 -9.87 -1.90
C ALA A 545 -20.50 -11.16 -2.53
N ILE A 546 -19.36 -11.65 -2.04
CA ILE A 546 -18.61 -12.78 -2.63
C ILE A 546 -18.86 -14.09 -1.89
N GLY A 547 -19.13 -14.05 -0.58
CA GLY A 547 -19.39 -15.24 0.23
C GLY A 547 -20.40 -16.22 -0.37
N PRO A 548 -21.59 -15.76 -0.80
CA PRO A 548 -22.57 -16.62 -1.45
C PRO A 548 -22.10 -17.24 -2.76
N LEU A 549 -21.15 -16.62 -3.46
CA LEU A 549 -20.66 -17.09 -4.76
C LEU A 549 -19.63 -18.22 -4.65
N VAL A 550 -18.90 -18.31 -3.53
CA VAL A 550 -17.85 -19.32 -3.31
C VAL A 550 -18.33 -20.50 -2.44
N GLN A 551 -19.44 -20.34 -1.72
CA GLN A 551 -19.90 -21.36 -0.77
C GLN A 551 -20.30 -22.66 -1.48
N GLY A 552 -19.66 -23.77 -1.09
CA GLY A 552 -19.95 -25.11 -1.63
C GLY A 552 -19.51 -25.30 -3.08
N LYS A 553 -18.69 -24.39 -3.63
CA LYS A 553 -18.15 -24.47 -4.98
C LYS A 553 -16.86 -25.28 -5.04
N THR A 554 -16.67 -25.94 -6.18
CA THR A 554 -15.40 -26.59 -6.55
C THR A 554 -14.31 -25.55 -6.84
N ALA A 555 -13.05 -25.96 -6.81
CA ALA A 555 -11.92 -25.10 -7.13
C ALA A 555 -12.04 -24.51 -8.55
N ALA A 556 -12.45 -25.33 -9.51
CA ALA A 556 -12.68 -24.89 -10.89
C ALA A 556 -13.82 -23.86 -11.02
N GLU A 557 -14.90 -24.03 -10.24
CA GLU A 557 -15.99 -23.04 -10.22
C GLU A 557 -15.54 -21.71 -9.61
N ILE A 558 -14.78 -21.74 -8.51
CA ILE A 558 -14.24 -20.54 -7.85
C ILE A 558 -13.29 -19.80 -8.81
N GLU A 559 -12.36 -20.51 -9.46
CA GLU A 559 -11.42 -19.92 -10.42
C GLU A 559 -12.10 -19.37 -11.70
N SER A 560 -13.38 -19.68 -11.92
CA SER A 560 -14.17 -19.16 -13.04
C SER A 560 -14.99 -17.90 -12.72
N LEU A 561 -15.00 -17.48 -11.44
CA LEU A 561 -15.73 -16.30 -11.00
C LEU A 561 -15.07 -15.02 -11.52
N ARG A 562 -15.88 -14.03 -11.88
CA ARG A 562 -15.43 -12.74 -12.41
C ARG A 562 -15.93 -11.60 -11.53
N ILE A 563 -15.01 -10.98 -10.78
CA ILE A 563 -15.29 -9.94 -9.81
C ILE A 563 -14.73 -8.63 -10.33
N LEU A 564 -15.58 -7.61 -10.47
CA LEU A 564 -15.19 -6.29 -10.97
C LEU A 564 -15.18 -5.25 -9.85
N ASP A 565 -14.16 -4.40 -9.85
CA ASP A 565 -14.19 -3.08 -9.23
C ASP A 565 -14.03 -1.98 -10.31
N PRO A 566 -15.08 -1.21 -10.65
CA PRO A 566 -15.07 -0.26 -11.76
C PRO A 566 -14.43 1.10 -11.43
N ALA A 567 -13.99 1.29 -10.18
CA ALA A 567 -13.28 2.47 -9.70
C ALA A 567 -12.27 2.04 -8.64
N CYS A 568 -11.32 1.19 -9.05
CA CYS A 568 -10.58 0.34 -8.14
C CYS A 568 -9.53 1.05 -7.29
N GLY A 569 -9.15 2.29 -7.63
CA GLY A 569 -8.11 3.04 -6.92
C GLY A 569 -6.86 2.19 -6.75
N SER A 570 -6.35 2.08 -5.53
CA SER A 570 -5.21 1.24 -5.16
C SER A 570 -5.53 -0.26 -5.03
N ALA A 571 -6.61 -0.76 -5.62
CA ALA A 571 -7.11 -2.14 -5.52
C ALA A 571 -7.51 -2.59 -4.10
N HIS A 572 -7.97 -1.68 -3.24
CA HIS A 572 -8.29 -2.03 -1.85
C HIS A 572 -9.38 -3.12 -1.73
N PHE A 573 -10.47 -3.01 -2.49
CA PHE A 573 -11.51 -4.05 -2.56
C PHE A 573 -11.04 -5.31 -3.29
N LEU A 574 -10.24 -5.18 -4.35
CA LEU A 574 -9.71 -6.33 -5.09
C LEU A 574 -8.74 -7.16 -4.23
N VAL A 575 -7.91 -6.52 -3.41
CA VAL A 575 -7.03 -7.20 -2.43
C VAL A 575 -7.87 -7.93 -1.37
N GLY A 576 -8.93 -7.29 -0.86
CA GLY A 576 -9.90 -7.94 0.04
C GLY A 576 -10.56 -9.16 -0.59
N ALA A 577 -11.04 -9.04 -1.82
CA ALA A 577 -11.62 -10.13 -2.61
C ALA A 577 -10.59 -11.25 -2.85
N CYS A 578 -9.35 -10.92 -3.22
CA CYS A 578 -8.25 -11.86 -3.40
C CYS A 578 -8.07 -12.75 -2.16
N ARG A 579 -7.90 -12.14 -0.98
CA ARG A 579 -7.71 -12.85 0.28
C ARG A 579 -8.90 -13.71 0.67
N PHE A 580 -10.12 -13.22 0.45
CA PHE A 580 -11.34 -13.95 0.76
C PHE A 580 -11.50 -15.18 -0.15
N MET A 581 -11.40 -14.98 -1.46
CA MET A 581 -11.55 -16.06 -2.44
C MET A 581 -10.40 -17.05 -2.40
N ALA A 582 -9.16 -16.61 -2.13
CA ALA A 582 -8.01 -17.51 -2.01
C ALA A 582 -8.16 -18.49 -0.84
N ARG A 583 -8.73 -18.04 0.29
CA ARG A 583 -9.07 -18.93 1.41
C ARG A 583 -10.14 -19.95 1.02
N ALA A 584 -11.17 -19.51 0.29
CA ALA A 584 -12.20 -20.41 -0.22
C ALA A 584 -11.62 -21.43 -1.22
N LEU A 585 -10.74 -20.98 -2.12
CA LEU A 585 -10.06 -21.82 -3.11
C LEU A 585 -9.15 -22.86 -2.45
N HIS A 586 -8.35 -22.46 -1.46
CA HIS A 586 -7.53 -23.39 -0.68
C HIS A 586 -8.38 -24.45 0.03
N GLY A 587 -9.51 -24.04 0.61
CA GLY A 587 -10.50 -24.94 1.20
C GLY A 587 -11.07 -25.95 0.18
N ALA A 588 -11.40 -25.49 -1.02
CA ALA A 588 -11.88 -26.36 -2.10
C ALA A 588 -10.79 -27.34 -2.56
N TYR A 589 -9.55 -26.88 -2.76
CA TYR A 589 -8.42 -27.74 -3.09
C TYR A 589 -8.16 -28.83 -2.05
N ASN A 590 -8.24 -28.49 -0.76
CA ASN A 590 -8.09 -29.45 0.32
C ASN A 590 -9.17 -30.55 0.29
N GLN A 591 -10.41 -30.21 -0.09
CA GLN A 591 -11.50 -31.16 -0.22
C GLN A 591 -11.32 -32.07 -1.45
N GLU A 592 -10.95 -31.50 -2.59
CA GLU A 592 -10.83 -32.22 -3.86
C GLU A 592 -9.60 -33.14 -3.93
N TYR A 593 -8.46 -32.66 -3.45
CA TYR A 593 -7.18 -33.36 -3.54
C TYR A 593 -6.79 -34.06 -2.24
N GLY A 594 -7.73 -34.19 -1.29
CA GLY A 594 -7.52 -34.92 -0.04
C GLY A 594 -6.36 -34.36 0.78
N LYS A 595 -6.34 -33.03 0.97
CA LYS A 595 -5.29 -32.28 1.68
C LYS A 595 -3.90 -32.31 1.01
N LYS A 596 -3.84 -32.69 -0.26
CA LYS A 596 -2.66 -32.49 -1.12
C LYS A 596 -2.88 -31.26 -2.00
N GLY A 597 -1.80 -30.63 -2.44
CA GLY A 597 -1.89 -29.55 -3.41
C GLY A 597 -2.42 -30.03 -4.76
N PRO A 598 -2.97 -29.11 -5.59
CA PRO A 598 -3.37 -29.45 -6.95
C PRO A 598 -2.16 -29.90 -7.77
N PRO A 599 -2.32 -30.71 -8.84
CA PRO A 599 -1.20 -31.26 -9.61
C PRO A 599 -0.23 -30.21 -10.19
N ALA A 600 -0.72 -29.00 -10.46
CA ALA A 600 0.08 -27.89 -10.96
C ALA A 600 0.93 -27.20 -9.88
N PHE A 601 0.60 -27.38 -8.59
CA PHE A 601 1.33 -26.78 -7.49
C PHE A 601 2.65 -27.51 -7.26
N ARG A 602 3.76 -26.77 -7.37
CA ARG A 602 5.11 -27.22 -7.05
C ARG A 602 5.48 -26.63 -5.69
N GLY A 603 5.83 -27.45 -4.71
CA GLY A 603 6.20 -26.98 -3.36
C GLY A 603 5.56 -27.81 -2.25
N THR A 604 5.63 -27.29 -1.03
CA THR A 604 5.05 -27.95 0.15
C THR A 604 3.64 -27.44 0.39
N TRP A 605 2.63 -28.31 0.23
CA TRP A 605 1.25 -27.93 0.45
C TRP A 605 0.89 -28.03 1.94
N THR A 606 0.69 -26.89 2.59
CA THR A 606 0.11 -26.85 3.93
C THR A 606 -1.41 -26.87 3.87
N THR A 607 -2.02 -27.48 4.89
CA THR A 607 -3.48 -27.48 5.08
C THR A 607 -3.94 -26.36 6.00
N ASP A 608 -3.01 -25.64 6.62
CA ASP A 608 -3.33 -24.52 7.48
C ASP A 608 -3.74 -23.32 6.63
N VAL A 609 -5.00 -22.86 6.79
CA VAL A 609 -5.63 -21.75 6.06
C VAL A 609 -5.18 -20.36 6.52
N ASP A 610 -4.38 -20.30 7.58
CA ASP A 610 -3.98 -19.03 8.21
C ASP A 610 -2.45 -18.75 8.14
N ASP A 611 -1.65 -19.66 7.59
CA ASP A 611 -0.23 -19.40 7.35
C ASP A 611 -0.03 -18.41 6.19
N LYS A 612 0.14 -17.14 6.51
CA LYS A 612 0.33 -16.05 5.54
C LYS A 612 1.60 -16.18 4.70
N LEU A 613 2.61 -16.89 5.20
CA LEU A 613 3.88 -17.12 4.51
C LEU A 613 3.88 -18.43 3.71
N SER A 614 2.78 -19.20 3.76
CA SER A 614 2.70 -20.45 3.02
C SER A 614 2.67 -20.26 1.51
N GLU A 615 3.49 -21.05 0.82
CA GLU A 615 3.44 -21.22 -0.64
C GLU A 615 2.05 -21.63 -1.14
N ALA A 616 1.28 -22.41 -0.37
CA ALA A 616 -0.05 -22.87 -0.77
C ALA A 616 -1.07 -21.73 -0.85
N HIS A 617 -1.00 -20.76 0.06
CA HIS A 617 -1.85 -19.57 0.00
C HIS A 617 -1.38 -18.58 -1.03
N ALA A 618 -0.07 -18.37 -1.14
CA ALA A 618 0.48 -17.53 -2.19
C ALA A 618 0.04 -18.05 -3.57
N TRP A 619 0.05 -19.38 -3.77
CA TRP A 619 -0.53 -20.04 -4.95
C TRP A 619 -2.01 -19.71 -5.14
N CYS A 620 -2.86 -19.90 -4.12
CA CYS A 620 -4.29 -19.62 -4.26
C CYS A 620 -4.56 -18.14 -4.57
N LYS A 621 -3.87 -17.22 -3.91
CA LYS A 621 -3.95 -15.78 -4.17
C LYS A 621 -3.56 -15.46 -5.61
N ARG A 622 -2.46 -16.03 -6.10
CA ARG A 622 -2.02 -15.92 -7.48
C ARG A 622 -3.11 -16.38 -8.47
N ARG A 623 -3.71 -17.55 -8.25
CA ARG A 623 -4.77 -18.09 -9.11
C ARG A 623 -5.98 -17.17 -9.19
N ILE A 624 -6.41 -16.63 -8.04
CA ILE A 624 -7.52 -15.69 -7.98
C ILE A 624 -7.18 -14.38 -8.69
N THR A 625 -6.00 -13.81 -8.44
CA THR A 625 -5.58 -12.56 -9.07
C THR A 625 -5.46 -12.70 -10.60
N GLU A 626 -4.91 -13.82 -11.08
CA GLU A 626 -4.73 -14.07 -12.52
C GLU A 626 -6.04 -14.34 -13.27
N ARG A 627 -7.08 -14.88 -12.61
CA ARG A 627 -8.28 -15.40 -13.30
C ARG A 627 -9.58 -14.69 -12.97
N CYS A 628 -9.67 -14.09 -11.78
CA CYS A 628 -10.97 -13.73 -11.22
C CYS A 628 -11.19 -12.23 -11.02
N LEU A 629 -10.12 -11.46 -10.82
CA LEU A 629 -10.22 -10.07 -10.37
C LEU A 629 -10.03 -9.10 -11.53
N TYR A 630 -10.96 -8.18 -11.70
CA TYR A 630 -10.98 -7.16 -12.74
C TYR A 630 -11.13 -5.77 -12.11
N GLY A 631 -10.38 -4.79 -12.63
CA GLY A 631 -10.34 -3.43 -12.11
C GLY A 631 -10.39 -2.39 -13.21
N VAL A 632 -11.06 -1.27 -12.97
CA VAL A 632 -10.98 -0.08 -13.83
C VAL A 632 -10.73 1.15 -12.98
N ASP A 633 -9.83 2.02 -13.42
CA ASP A 633 -9.66 3.35 -12.82
C ASP A 633 -9.34 4.42 -13.87
N LEU A 634 -9.81 5.63 -13.64
CA LEU A 634 -9.57 6.77 -14.52
C LEU A 634 -8.10 7.19 -14.52
N ASN A 635 -7.43 7.09 -13.37
CA ASN A 635 -6.06 7.54 -13.19
C ASN A 635 -5.07 6.42 -13.57
N PRO A 636 -4.22 6.61 -14.60
CA PRO A 636 -3.22 5.61 -14.99
C PRO A 636 -2.30 5.19 -13.83
N THR A 637 -1.95 6.13 -12.96
CA THR A 637 -1.07 5.83 -11.83
C THR A 637 -1.78 5.01 -10.75
N ALA A 638 -3.10 5.19 -10.56
CA ALA A 638 -3.88 4.34 -9.66
C ALA A 638 -3.98 2.91 -10.21
N VAL A 639 -4.15 2.74 -11.52
CA VAL A 639 -4.09 1.41 -12.18
C VAL A 639 -2.75 0.71 -11.94
N GLU A 640 -1.64 1.42 -12.06
CA GLU A 640 -0.32 0.87 -11.75
C GLU A 640 -0.21 0.48 -10.26
N LEU A 641 -0.72 1.31 -9.36
CA LEU A 641 -0.74 1.02 -7.92
C LEU A 641 -1.62 -0.19 -7.58
N ALA A 642 -2.78 -0.33 -8.23
CA ALA A 642 -3.64 -1.49 -8.11
C ALA A 642 -2.89 -2.77 -8.51
N ARG A 643 -2.13 -2.72 -9.62
CA ARG A 643 -1.31 -3.84 -10.06
C ARG A 643 -0.21 -4.19 -9.07
N VAL A 644 0.53 -3.19 -8.58
CA VAL A 644 1.55 -3.38 -7.55
C VAL A 644 0.96 -4.00 -6.28
N SER A 645 -0.19 -3.51 -5.82
CA SER A 645 -0.84 -3.99 -4.60
C SER A 645 -1.26 -5.45 -4.73
N LEU A 646 -1.87 -5.81 -5.87
CA LEU A 646 -2.23 -7.19 -6.17
C LEU A 646 -1.00 -8.11 -6.29
N TRP A 647 0.10 -7.63 -6.89
CA TRP A 647 1.36 -8.38 -6.95
C TRP A 647 1.96 -8.65 -5.58
N ILE A 648 2.07 -7.62 -4.73
CA ILE A 648 2.62 -7.76 -3.38
C ILE A 648 1.74 -8.72 -2.56
N GLU A 649 0.42 -8.69 -2.77
CA GLU A 649 -0.50 -9.62 -2.12
C GLU A 649 -0.36 -11.06 -2.66
N SER A 650 -0.20 -11.26 -3.97
CA SER A 650 -0.12 -12.59 -4.59
C SER A 650 1.31 -13.13 -4.76
N MET A 651 2.31 -12.48 -4.19
CA MET A 651 3.71 -12.85 -4.35
C MET A 651 4.00 -14.23 -3.73
N ALA A 652 4.63 -15.12 -4.52
CA ALA A 652 5.04 -16.46 -4.13
C ALA A 652 6.54 -16.61 -4.42
N GLY A 653 7.39 -16.32 -3.42
CA GLY A 653 8.80 -15.93 -3.55
C GLY A 653 9.51 -16.05 -4.91
N ASP A 654 9.97 -17.20 -5.41
CA ASP A 654 10.77 -17.33 -6.66
C ASP A 654 9.98 -17.29 -7.97
N ARG A 655 8.69 -16.96 -7.94
CA ARG A 655 7.86 -16.96 -9.15
C ARG A 655 7.84 -15.57 -9.81
N PRO A 656 7.87 -15.48 -11.15
CA PRO A 656 7.71 -14.20 -11.85
C PRO A 656 6.40 -13.49 -11.48
N LEU A 657 6.30 -12.18 -11.74
CA LEU A 657 5.06 -11.44 -11.45
C LEU A 657 3.89 -12.03 -12.23
N THR A 658 2.72 -12.10 -11.59
CA THR A 658 1.48 -12.54 -12.24
C THR A 658 1.10 -11.57 -13.35
N PHE A 659 0.87 -12.08 -14.57
CA PHE A 659 0.42 -11.25 -15.67
C PHE A 659 -1.10 -11.04 -15.60
N PHE A 660 -1.55 -9.84 -15.27
CA PHE A 660 -2.98 -9.49 -15.24
C PHE A 660 -3.26 -8.07 -15.75
N GLU A 661 -2.38 -7.52 -16.60
CA GLU A 661 -2.55 -6.17 -17.20
C GLU A 661 -3.86 -6.00 -17.98
N HIS A 662 -4.40 -7.11 -18.51
CA HIS A 662 -5.66 -7.14 -19.22
C HIS A 662 -6.89 -7.17 -18.31
N HIS A 663 -6.71 -7.42 -17.01
CA HIS A 663 -7.78 -7.40 -16.01
C HIS A 663 -7.93 -6.07 -15.31
N VAL A 664 -6.82 -5.32 -15.12
CA VAL A 664 -6.83 -3.98 -14.50
C VAL A 664 -6.53 -2.93 -15.56
N ARG A 665 -7.54 -2.15 -15.95
CA ARG A 665 -7.52 -1.28 -17.13
C ARG A 665 -7.71 0.20 -16.76
N CYS A 666 -7.13 1.09 -17.56
CA CYS A 666 -7.28 2.53 -17.37
C CYS A 666 -8.38 3.09 -18.26
N GLY A 667 -9.29 3.86 -17.66
CA GLY A 667 -10.26 4.69 -18.37
C GLY A 667 -11.46 5.07 -17.52
N ASN A 668 -12.31 5.92 -18.08
CA ASN A 668 -13.52 6.39 -17.45
C ASN A 668 -14.63 5.34 -17.60
N SER A 669 -14.83 4.53 -16.56
CA SER A 669 -15.83 3.46 -16.51
C SER A 669 -17.27 3.90 -16.81
N LEU A 670 -17.57 5.21 -16.73
CA LEU A 670 -18.87 5.80 -17.02
C LEU A 670 -19.04 6.30 -18.46
N ILE A 671 -17.95 6.60 -19.17
CA ILE A 671 -18.01 7.24 -20.50
C ILE A 671 -17.44 6.31 -21.57
N GLY A 672 -18.33 5.81 -22.43
CA GLY A 672 -17.98 4.91 -23.51
C GLY A 672 -19.15 4.69 -24.48
N THR A 673 -19.03 3.71 -25.36
CA THR A 673 -20.08 3.31 -26.30
C THR A 673 -20.12 1.80 -26.44
N TRP A 674 -21.24 1.32 -26.95
CA TRP A 674 -21.52 -0.09 -27.24
C TRP A 674 -21.60 -0.27 -28.75
N LEU A 675 -21.21 -1.42 -29.25
CA LEU A 675 -21.28 -1.74 -30.69
C LEU A 675 -22.69 -1.55 -31.25
N GLU A 676 -23.70 -1.96 -30.49
CA GLU A 676 -25.12 -1.87 -30.87
C GLU A 676 -25.65 -0.42 -30.99
N ARG A 677 -24.89 0.56 -30.50
CA ARG A 677 -25.26 1.99 -30.54
C ARG A 677 -24.35 2.79 -31.46
N LEU A 678 -23.42 2.13 -32.16
CA LEU A 678 -22.40 2.78 -32.95
C LEU A 678 -23.00 3.55 -34.13
N ASP A 679 -24.11 3.07 -34.67
CA ASP A 679 -24.88 3.71 -35.75
C ASP A 679 -25.83 4.83 -35.27
N GLN A 680 -25.96 5.00 -33.95
CA GLN A 680 -26.78 6.03 -33.33
C GLN A 680 -25.93 7.20 -32.87
N PRO A 681 -26.47 8.44 -32.91
CA PRO A 681 -25.75 9.60 -32.39
C PRO A 681 -25.44 9.42 -30.89
N PRO A 682 -24.28 9.92 -30.40
CA PRO A 682 -23.89 9.79 -29.00
C PRO A 682 -24.80 10.58 -28.06
N ILE A 683 -25.45 11.65 -28.54
CA ILE A 683 -26.44 12.43 -27.80
C ILE A 683 -27.66 12.76 -28.68
N PRO A 684 -28.88 12.87 -28.11
CA PRO A 684 -30.10 13.14 -28.88
C PRO A 684 -30.06 14.40 -29.75
N ALA A 685 -29.34 15.44 -29.32
CA ALA A 685 -29.22 16.70 -30.05
C ALA A 685 -28.58 16.55 -31.46
N LEU A 686 -27.78 15.51 -31.66
CA LEU A 686 -27.10 15.25 -32.94
C LEU A 686 -27.98 14.46 -33.93
N LYS A 687 -29.16 13.99 -33.51
CA LYS A 687 -30.08 13.19 -34.34
C LYS A 687 -30.60 13.93 -35.58
N GLN A 688 -30.67 15.27 -35.53
CA GLN A 688 -31.16 16.10 -36.64
C GLN A 688 -30.04 16.61 -37.57
N ARG A 689 -28.76 16.29 -37.30
CA ARG A 689 -27.59 16.91 -37.95
C ARG A 689 -26.58 15.92 -38.56
N GLY A 690 -26.86 14.61 -38.59
CA GLY A 690 -25.89 13.58 -38.99
C GLY A 690 -26.33 12.68 -40.15
N ALA A 691 -25.34 12.17 -40.88
CA ALA A 691 -25.48 11.31 -42.05
C ALA A 691 -26.10 9.94 -41.73
N SER A 692 -26.97 9.43 -42.62
CA SER A 692 -27.36 8.03 -42.61
C SER A 692 -26.14 7.18 -42.95
N ILE A 693 -25.71 6.29 -42.06
CA ILE A 693 -24.70 5.28 -42.41
C ILE A 693 -25.28 4.45 -43.55
N GLY A 694 -24.75 4.64 -44.76
CA GLY A 694 -25.12 3.85 -45.93
C GLY A 694 -24.67 2.41 -45.70
N GLN A 695 -25.62 1.54 -45.36
CA GLN A 695 -25.44 0.12 -44.98
C GLN A 695 -24.91 -0.11 -43.54
N PRO A 696 -25.78 -0.02 -42.51
CA PRO A 696 -25.42 -0.19 -41.09
C PRO A 696 -24.71 -1.52 -40.76
N GLY A 697 -24.95 -2.59 -41.52
CA GLY A 697 -24.50 -3.94 -41.16
C GLY A 697 -23.09 -4.35 -41.60
N LEU A 698 -22.52 -3.75 -42.65
CA LEU A 698 -21.22 -4.19 -43.17
C LEU A 698 -20.08 -3.88 -42.20
N PHE A 699 -20.09 -2.65 -41.68
CA PHE A 699 -19.10 -2.18 -40.73
C PHE A 699 -19.23 -2.87 -39.35
N GLU A 700 -20.47 -3.03 -38.87
CA GLU A 700 -20.74 -3.75 -37.63
C GLU A 700 -20.21 -5.19 -37.71
N HIS A 701 -20.36 -5.86 -38.87
CA HIS A 701 -19.80 -7.19 -39.09
C HIS A 701 -18.27 -7.19 -39.04
N ALA A 702 -17.60 -6.23 -39.69
CA ALA A 702 -16.14 -6.11 -39.67
C ALA A 702 -15.60 -5.94 -38.24
N ILE A 703 -16.22 -5.08 -37.41
CA ILE A 703 -15.83 -4.94 -36.00
C ILE A 703 -16.09 -6.23 -35.22
N LYS A 704 -17.23 -6.90 -35.42
CA LYS A 704 -17.53 -8.17 -34.73
C LYS A 704 -16.45 -9.22 -34.99
N GLU A 705 -15.97 -9.33 -36.22
CA GLU A 705 -14.88 -10.25 -36.55
C GLU A 705 -13.56 -9.83 -35.89
N LYS A 706 -13.24 -8.53 -35.81
CA LYS A 706 -12.07 -8.04 -35.06
C LYS A 706 -12.17 -8.34 -33.56
N ILE A 707 -13.34 -8.10 -32.94
CA ILE A 707 -13.59 -8.45 -31.54
C ILE A 707 -13.39 -9.95 -31.32
N LYS A 708 -13.94 -10.79 -32.20
CA LYS A 708 -13.78 -12.25 -32.13
C LYS A 708 -12.31 -12.68 -32.26
N ALA A 709 -11.55 -12.07 -33.15
CA ALA A 709 -10.12 -12.32 -33.28
C ALA A 709 -9.33 -11.88 -32.03
N ALA A 710 -9.68 -10.74 -31.44
CA ALA A 710 -9.08 -10.28 -30.19
C ALA A 710 -9.40 -11.21 -29.00
N ILE A 711 -10.62 -11.77 -28.93
CA ILE A 711 -10.99 -12.78 -27.93
C ILE A 711 -10.13 -14.04 -28.08
N GLN A 712 -9.83 -14.45 -29.31
CA GLN A 712 -8.94 -15.59 -29.54
C GLN A 712 -7.55 -15.32 -28.98
N GLU A 713 -6.95 -14.17 -29.26
CA GLU A 713 -5.65 -13.76 -28.69
C GLU A 713 -5.71 -13.67 -27.15
N ARG A 714 -6.75 -13.05 -26.58
CA ARG A 714 -6.99 -12.96 -25.12
C ARG A 714 -7.07 -14.33 -24.46
N SER A 715 -7.79 -15.28 -25.08
CA SER A 715 -7.98 -16.62 -24.52
C SER A 715 -6.68 -17.44 -24.44
N LEU A 716 -5.67 -17.10 -25.23
CA LEU A 716 -4.35 -17.72 -25.17
C LEU A 716 -3.54 -17.24 -23.95
N ILE A 717 -3.85 -16.06 -23.40
CA ILE A 717 -3.19 -15.51 -22.22
C ILE A 717 -3.46 -16.42 -21.01
N ASP A 718 -4.72 -16.75 -20.76
CA ASP A 718 -5.11 -17.58 -19.60
C ASP A 718 -4.72 -19.06 -19.73
N LYS A 719 -4.50 -19.52 -20.97
CA LYS A 719 -4.20 -20.91 -21.34
C LYS A 719 -2.72 -21.15 -21.67
N ALA A 720 -1.85 -20.15 -21.45
CA ALA A 720 -0.44 -20.22 -21.85
C ALA A 720 0.26 -21.49 -21.31
N GLY A 721 0.05 -21.83 -20.03
CA GLY A 721 0.61 -23.03 -19.41
C GLY A 721 -0.06 -24.35 -19.82
N ASP A 722 -1.34 -24.34 -20.19
CA ASP A 722 -2.11 -25.56 -20.47
C ASP A 722 -1.79 -26.17 -21.84
N GLN A 723 -1.30 -25.37 -22.78
CA GLN A 723 -0.99 -25.80 -24.15
C GLN A 723 0.46 -26.26 -24.34
N GLY A 724 1.29 -26.23 -23.29
CA GLY A 724 2.73 -26.52 -23.39
C GLY A 724 3.49 -25.56 -24.30
N ALA A 725 2.93 -24.38 -24.58
CA ALA A 725 3.51 -23.39 -25.48
C ALA A 725 4.74 -22.69 -24.85
N VAL A 726 4.74 -22.57 -23.53
CA VAL A 726 5.77 -21.94 -22.70
C VAL A 726 5.83 -22.65 -21.35
N GLU A 727 6.99 -22.59 -20.69
CA GLU A 727 7.12 -23.11 -19.33
C GLU A 727 6.26 -22.26 -18.37
N PRO A 728 5.34 -22.86 -17.59
CA PRO A 728 4.54 -22.11 -16.63
C PRO A 728 5.43 -21.43 -15.60
N GLU A 729 5.02 -20.22 -15.20
CA GLU A 729 5.71 -19.41 -14.19
C GLU A 729 7.13 -19.05 -14.60
N SER A 730 7.31 -18.77 -15.90
CA SER A 730 8.58 -18.34 -16.48
C SER A 730 8.49 -16.94 -17.11
N ILE A 731 9.66 -16.34 -17.39
CA ILE A 731 9.74 -15.05 -18.09
C ILE A 731 9.24 -15.19 -19.53
N GLU A 732 9.49 -16.34 -20.16
CA GLU A 732 8.96 -16.66 -21.48
C GLU A 732 7.43 -16.68 -21.47
N GLU A 733 6.80 -17.19 -20.41
CA GLU A 733 5.34 -17.10 -20.26
C GLU A 733 4.86 -15.65 -20.18
N ILE A 734 5.52 -14.79 -19.39
CA ILE A 734 5.16 -13.37 -19.31
C ILE A 734 5.29 -12.69 -20.68
N ARG A 735 6.41 -12.91 -21.38
CA ARG A 735 6.65 -12.35 -22.73
C ARG A 735 5.59 -12.82 -23.70
N PHE A 736 5.28 -14.12 -23.70
CA PHE A 736 4.22 -14.68 -24.53
C PHE A 736 2.87 -14.02 -24.25
N LYS A 737 2.46 -13.92 -22.97
CA LYS A 737 1.21 -13.27 -22.56
C LYS A 737 1.16 -11.80 -22.99
N LYS A 738 2.28 -11.07 -22.87
CA LYS A 738 2.42 -9.68 -23.35
C LYS A 738 2.26 -9.58 -24.86
N ASP A 739 2.91 -10.44 -25.64
CA ASP A 739 2.81 -10.46 -27.09
C ASP A 739 1.36 -10.73 -27.55
N ARG A 740 0.66 -11.68 -26.90
CA ARG A 740 -0.77 -11.96 -27.18
C ARG A 740 -1.64 -10.73 -26.87
N MET A 741 -1.39 -10.07 -25.74
CA MET A 741 -2.06 -8.83 -25.36
C MET A 741 -1.85 -7.72 -26.41
N GLU A 742 -0.60 -7.45 -26.80
CA GLU A 742 -0.29 -6.44 -27.81
C GLU A 742 -0.95 -6.73 -29.17
N ASN A 743 -1.01 -8.00 -29.57
CA ASN A 743 -1.71 -8.39 -30.79
C ASN A 743 -3.22 -8.15 -30.70
N ALA A 744 -3.85 -8.46 -29.56
CA ALA A 744 -5.26 -8.15 -29.32
C ALA A 744 -5.53 -6.64 -29.41
N GLU A 745 -4.68 -5.80 -28.81
CA GLU A 745 -4.83 -4.34 -28.89
C GLU A 745 -4.65 -3.83 -30.33
N LYS A 746 -3.68 -4.36 -31.09
CA LYS A 746 -3.50 -4.01 -32.52
C LYS A 746 -4.74 -4.36 -33.35
N ILE A 747 -5.35 -5.52 -33.10
CA ILE A 747 -6.58 -5.95 -33.78
C ILE A 747 -7.73 -4.99 -33.48
N LEU A 748 -7.84 -4.51 -32.24
CA LEU A 748 -8.93 -3.63 -31.78
C LEU A 748 -8.68 -2.14 -32.03
N ALA A 749 -7.47 -1.73 -32.38
CA ALA A 749 -7.06 -0.32 -32.45
C ALA A 749 -7.97 0.53 -33.35
N GLY A 750 -8.33 0.04 -34.54
CA GLY A 750 -9.22 0.77 -35.46
C GLY A 750 -10.64 0.93 -34.92
N ALA A 751 -11.19 -0.12 -34.31
CA ALA A 751 -12.50 -0.08 -33.66
C ALA A 751 -12.51 0.86 -32.45
N ARG A 752 -11.47 0.78 -31.61
CA ARG A 752 -11.28 1.68 -30.45
C ARG A 752 -11.24 3.13 -30.88
N HIS A 753 -10.45 3.45 -31.90
CA HIS A 753 -10.32 4.81 -32.38
C HIS A 753 -11.64 5.36 -32.95
N LEU A 754 -12.43 4.53 -33.66
CA LEU A 754 -13.76 4.95 -34.10
C LEU A 754 -14.73 5.15 -32.93
N PHE A 755 -14.69 4.29 -31.91
CA PHE A 755 -15.53 4.42 -30.73
C PHE A 755 -15.19 5.71 -29.96
N ASP A 756 -13.89 6.04 -29.84
CA ASP A 756 -13.42 7.30 -29.25
C ASP A 756 -13.95 8.49 -30.04
N LEU A 757 -13.83 8.47 -31.37
CA LEU A 757 -14.34 9.52 -32.25
C LEU A 757 -15.85 9.72 -32.06
N ARG A 758 -16.62 8.62 -32.00
CA ARG A 758 -18.06 8.69 -31.72
C ARG A 758 -18.34 9.35 -30.37
N CYS A 759 -17.64 8.96 -29.30
CA CYS A 759 -17.82 9.54 -27.98
C CYS A 759 -17.45 11.03 -27.97
N ALA A 760 -16.32 11.39 -28.58
CA ALA A 760 -15.82 12.75 -28.65
C ALA A 760 -16.81 13.72 -29.32
N ALA A 761 -17.64 13.24 -30.24
CA ALA A 761 -18.69 14.05 -30.86
C ALA A 761 -19.73 14.61 -29.86
N ALA A 762 -19.87 14.00 -28.67
CA ALA A 762 -20.70 14.53 -27.58
C ALA A 762 -20.05 15.71 -26.82
N PHE A 763 -18.74 15.93 -27.00
CA PHE A 763 -17.95 16.94 -26.29
C PHE A 763 -17.69 18.19 -27.15
N GLY A 764 -18.68 18.59 -27.95
CA GLY A 764 -18.60 19.78 -28.80
C GLY A 764 -17.99 19.54 -30.19
N LEU A 765 -17.53 18.33 -30.49
CA LEU A 765 -16.95 17.94 -31.78
C LEU A 765 -17.99 17.38 -32.74
N GLU A 766 -19.09 18.11 -32.94
CA GLU A 766 -20.25 17.63 -33.73
C GLU A 766 -19.88 17.24 -35.18
N SER A 767 -18.82 17.85 -35.74
CA SER A 767 -18.29 17.55 -37.07
C SER A 767 -17.85 16.09 -37.24
N ILE A 768 -17.37 15.46 -36.16
CA ILE A 768 -17.00 14.04 -36.18
C ILE A 768 -18.23 13.19 -36.49
N TRP A 769 -19.38 13.50 -35.88
CA TRP A 769 -20.63 12.77 -36.16
C TRP A 769 -21.15 12.98 -37.59
N ARG A 770 -20.92 14.17 -38.17
CA ARG A 770 -21.30 14.46 -39.57
C ARG A 770 -20.49 13.64 -40.56
N ASP A 771 -19.22 13.37 -40.25
CA ASP A 771 -18.26 12.62 -41.06
C ASP A 771 -18.19 11.13 -40.70
N PHE A 772 -19.04 10.66 -39.77
CA PHE A 772 -18.92 9.35 -39.14
C PHE A 772 -19.02 8.18 -40.14
N ALA A 773 -19.81 8.34 -41.21
CA ALA A 773 -19.93 7.32 -42.25
C ALA A 773 -18.61 7.11 -43.03
N ASN A 774 -17.81 8.17 -43.23
CA ASN A 774 -16.50 8.05 -43.87
C ASN A 774 -15.47 7.49 -42.89
N LEU A 775 -15.50 7.94 -41.63
CA LEU A 775 -14.65 7.41 -40.56
C LEU A 775 -14.85 5.89 -40.40
N ALA A 776 -16.09 5.42 -40.43
CA ALA A 776 -16.41 3.99 -40.34
C ALA A 776 -15.83 3.15 -41.49
N GLN A 777 -15.64 3.72 -42.70
CA GLN A 777 -15.03 3.01 -43.83
C GLN A 777 -13.54 2.73 -43.62
N HIS A 778 -12.88 3.49 -42.76
CA HIS A 778 -11.44 3.35 -42.48
C HIS A 778 -11.15 2.56 -41.20
N ALA A 779 -12.16 2.22 -40.40
CA ALA A 779 -11.99 1.64 -39.06
C ALA A 779 -11.47 0.18 -39.04
N GLU A 780 -11.31 -0.48 -40.19
CA GLU A 780 -10.66 -1.80 -40.28
C GLU A 780 -9.14 -1.73 -40.03
N ASP A 781 -8.53 -0.57 -40.27
CA ASP A 781 -7.11 -0.30 -40.11
C ASP A 781 -6.88 1.02 -39.36
N ALA A 782 -6.23 0.94 -38.19
CA ALA A 782 -6.04 2.08 -37.32
C ALA A 782 -5.19 3.19 -37.96
N GLN A 783 -4.15 2.81 -38.72
CA GLN A 783 -3.24 3.78 -39.36
C GLN A 783 -3.96 4.57 -40.47
N THR A 784 -4.78 3.89 -41.27
CA THR A 784 -5.60 4.51 -42.30
C THR A 784 -6.63 5.46 -41.71
N LEU A 785 -7.32 5.06 -40.63
CA LEU A 785 -8.26 5.94 -39.93
C LEU A 785 -7.57 7.16 -39.32
N GLU A 786 -6.43 6.97 -38.67
CA GLU A 786 -5.67 8.08 -38.08
C GLU A 786 -5.18 9.05 -39.15
N ALA A 787 -4.61 8.55 -40.25
CA ALA A 787 -4.17 9.38 -41.38
C ALA A 787 -5.32 10.21 -41.98
N TYR A 788 -6.53 9.64 -42.05
CA TYR A 788 -7.72 10.38 -42.48
C TYR A 788 -8.11 11.50 -41.49
N CYS A 789 -7.90 11.28 -40.19
CA CYS A 789 -8.27 12.23 -39.15
C CYS A 789 -7.26 13.37 -38.97
N GLN A 790 -5.95 13.12 -39.22
CA GLN A 790 -4.88 14.09 -38.99
C GLN A 790 -5.06 15.42 -39.76
N ASP A 791 -5.69 15.37 -40.94
CA ASP A 791 -5.96 16.54 -41.77
C ASP A 791 -7.22 17.33 -41.34
N LYS A 792 -7.94 16.89 -40.30
CA LYS A 792 -9.20 17.49 -39.86
C LYS A 792 -8.96 18.57 -38.81
N GLU A 793 -9.68 19.70 -38.93
CA GLU A 793 -9.56 20.83 -37.99
C GLU A 793 -9.82 20.45 -36.52
N TRP A 794 -10.68 19.46 -36.28
CA TRP A 794 -11.05 19.00 -34.94
C TRP A 794 -10.03 18.02 -34.32
N TRP A 795 -9.00 17.59 -35.06
CA TRP A 795 -8.06 16.56 -34.61
C TRP A 795 -7.30 16.92 -33.32
N PRO A 796 -6.72 18.14 -33.16
CA PRO A 796 -6.03 18.50 -31.92
C PRO A 796 -6.97 18.55 -30.71
N GLU A 797 -8.21 19.02 -30.90
CA GLU A 797 -9.23 19.04 -29.85
C GLU A 797 -9.69 17.63 -29.50
N PHE A 798 -9.85 16.75 -30.51
CA PHE A 798 -10.15 15.34 -30.29
C PHE A 798 -9.08 14.68 -29.40
N GLN A 799 -7.79 14.87 -29.69
CA GLN A 799 -6.71 14.32 -28.87
C GLN A 799 -6.77 14.84 -27.43
N ARG A 800 -7.09 16.12 -27.23
CA ARG A 800 -7.28 16.71 -25.89
C ARG A 800 -8.47 16.09 -25.16
N VAL A 801 -9.61 15.96 -25.81
CA VAL A 801 -10.83 15.32 -25.26
C VAL A 801 -10.57 13.85 -24.94
N GLN A 802 -9.99 13.09 -25.86
CA GLN A 802 -9.66 11.68 -25.68
C GLN A 802 -8.71 11.48 -24.48
N GLY A 803 -7.66 12.30 -24.37
CA GLY A 803 -6.72 12.24 -23.25
C GLY A 803 -7.31 12.66 -21.91
N ARG A 804 -8.24 13.63 -21.90
CA ARG A 804 -8.92 14.14 -20.71
C ARG A 804 -10.01 13.18 -20.20
N GLU A 805 -10.88 12.73 -21.11
CA GLU A 805 -12.06 11.93 -20.77
C GLU A 805 -11.74 10.43 -20.68
N ARG A 806 -10.68 9.95 -21.35
CA ARG A 806 -10.22 8.55 -21.36
C ARG A 806 -11.37 7.56 -21.55
N PHE A 807 -12.06 7.64 -22.68
CA PHE A 807 -13.24 6.81 -22.93
C PHE A 807 -12.97 5.32 -22.70
N PHE A 808 -13.87 4.66 -21.97
CA PHE A 808 -13.76 3.25 -21.64
C PHE A 808 -14.83 2.45 -22.38
N HIS A 809 -14.42 1.73 -23.42
CA HIS A 809 -15.31 0.92 -24.24
C HIS A 809 -15.34 -0.51 -23.72
N TRP A 810 -16.20 -0.78 -22.74
CA TRP A 810 -16.33 -2.06 -22.05
C TRP A 810 -16.21 -3.30 -22.97
N GLU A 811 -16.86 -3.31 -24.14
CA GLU A 811 -16.83 -4.45 -25.08
C GLU A 811 -15.49 -4.64 -25.82
N LEU A 812 -14.64 -3.61 -25.85
CA LEU A 812 -13.28 -3.67 -26.40
C LEU A 812 -12.23 -3.86 -25.30
N GLU A 813 -12.53 -3.42 -24.09
CA GLU A 813 -11.64 -3.54 -22.92
C GLU A 813 -11.69 -4.94 -22.32
N PHE A 814 -12.88 -5.51 -22.18
CA PHE A 814 -13.11 -6.87 -21.66
C PHE A 814 -13.95 -7.70 -22.65
N PRO A 815 -13.49 -7.90 -23.90
CA PRO A 815 -14.26 -8.59 -24.93
C PRO A 815 -14.55 -10.05 -24.54
N GLU A 816 -13.60 -10.73 -23.88
CA GLU A 816 -13.76 -12.11 -23.38
C GLU A 816 -14.81 -12.25 -22.28
N ILE A 817 -15.15 -11.16 -21.59
CA ILE A 817 -16.18 -11.15 -20.53
C ILE A 817 -17.55 -10.85 -21.13
N LEU A 818 -17.64 -9.79 -21.93
CA LEU A 818 -18.94 -9.29 -22.43
C LEU A 818 -19.44 -9.98 -23.69
N ARG A 819 -18.57 -10.68 -24.41
CA ARG A 819 -18.93 -11.44 -25.62
C ARG A 819 -18.67 -12.95 -25.48
N SER A 820 -18.49 -13.46 -24.26
CA SER A 820 -18.50 -14.91 -23.99
C SER A 820 -19.92 -15.48 -23.87
N GLU A 821 -20.05 -16.81 -23.82
CA GLU A 821 -21.33 -17.48 -23.58
C GLU A 821 -21.95 -17.10 -22.23
N ARG A 822 -21.11 -16.91 -21.20
CA ARG A 822 -21.49 -16.34 -19.90
C ARG A 822 -21.19 -14.85 -19.90
N GLN A 823 -22.13 -14.02 -20.34
CA GLN A 823 -21.89 -12.58 -20.45
C GLN A 823 -21.86 -11.89 -19.07
N GLY A 824 -20.87 -11.03 -18.86
CA GLY A 824 -20.79 -10.13 -17.70
C GLY A 824 -19.96 -10.65 -16.53
N PHE A 825 -20.04 -9.89 -15.44
CA PHE A 825 -19.35 -10.15 -14.16
C PHE A 825 -20.32 -10.77 -13.16
N ASP A 826 -19.79 -11.61 -12.28
CA ASP A 826 -20.57 -12.32 -11.25
C ASP A 826 -20.84 -11.46 -10.02
N ALA A 827 -19.90 -10.55 -9.71
CA ALA A 827 -20.08 -9.51 -8.72
C ALA A 827 -19.41 -8.21 -9.19
N VAL A 828 -20.01 -7.10 -8.78
CA VAL A 828 -19.39 -5.78 -8.83
C VAL A 828 -19.26 -5.29 -7.40
N ILE A 829 -18.04 -5.02 -6.98
CA ILE A 829 -17.71 -4.46 -5.66
C ILE A 829 -17.08 -3.09 -5.86
N GLY A 830 -17.10 -2.26 -4.83
CA GLY A 830 -16.53 -0.93 -4.91
C GLY A 830 -16.96 -0.08 -3.74
N ASN A 831 -16.36 1.09 -3.64
CA ASN A 831 -16.58 1.99 -2.53
C ASN A 831 -18.05 2.49 -2.51
N PRO A 832 -18.81 2.34 -1.40
CA PRO A 832 -20.16 2.90 -1.32
C PRO A 832 -20.13 4.44 -1.46
N PRO A 833 -21.20 5.07 -1.98
CA PRO A 833 -21.25 6.53 -2.09
C PRO A 833 -21.23 7.18 -0.70
N TRP A 834 -20.31 8.15 -0.50
CA TRP A 834 -20.04 8.79 0.80
C TRP A 834 -20.91 10.01 1.11
N ASP A 835 -21.78 10.44 0.20
CA ASP A 835 -22.65 11.60 0.42
C ASP A 835 -24.00 11.48 -0.31
N LYS A 836 -25.02 12.19 0.18
CA LYS A 836 -26.28 12.35 -0.56
C LYS A 836 -26.00 13.25 -1.76
N ILE A 837 -25.73 12.65 -2.91
CA ILE A 837 -25.72 13.39 -4.19
C ILE A 837 -27.14 13.97 -4.38
N LEU A 838 -27.30 15.27 -4.16
CA LEU A 838 -28.42 16.04 -4.68
C LEU A 838 -28.01 16.48 -6.09
N PRO A 839 -28.44 15.79 -7.16
CA PRO A 839 -28.00 16.14 -8.51
C PRO A 839 -28.53 17.53 -8.87
N SER A 840 -27.70 18.56 -8.71
CA SER A 840 -27.93 19.81 -9.41
C SER A 840 -27.47 19.58 -10.85
N LYS A 841 -28.37 19.82 -11.82
CA LYS A 841 -28.03 19.71 -13.26
C LYS A 841 -26.81 20.56 -13.65
N PHE A 842 -26.45 21.55 -12.85
CA PHE A 842 -25.35 22.46 -13.10
C PHE A 842 -23.97 21.85 -12.84
N GLU A 843 -23.78 21.05 -11.79
CA GLU A 843 -22.46 20.45 -11.52
C GLU A 843 -22.11 19.32 -12.49
N PHE A 844 -23.10 18.52 -12.90
CA PHE A 844 -22.88 17.38 -13.80
C PHE A 844 -22.58 17.79 -15.25
N TYR A 845 -23.13 18.93 -15.71
CA TYR A 845 -22.95 19.43 -17.08
C TYR A 845 -22.11 20.72 -17.19
N GLY A 846 -21.79 21.37 -16.06
CA GLY A 846 -21.21 22.73 -16.02
C GLY A 846 -19.77 22.85 -16.49
N ARG A 847 -18.97 21.78 -16.38
CA ARG A 847 -17.57 21.80 -16.86
C ARG A 847 -17.43 21.98 -18.37
N SER A 848 -18.47 21.66 -19.14
CA SER A 848 -18.52 21.87 -20.60
C SER A 848 -18.95 23.30 -21.00
N LEU A 849 -19.53 24.08 -20.09
CA LEU A 849 -20.06 25.41 -20.38
C LEU A 849 -19.02 26.51 -20.16
N LEU A 850 -18.08 26.33 -19.23
CA LEU A 850 -17.03 27.31 -18.95
C LEU A 850 -16.04 27.48 -20.10
N SER A 851 -15.80 26.45 -20.91
CA SER A 851 -14.93 26.56 -22.09
C SER A 851 -15.53 27.39 -23.24
N LYS A 852 -16.84 27.70 -23.20
CA LYS A 852 -17.47 28.62 -24.15
C LYS A 852 -17.36 30.09 -23.73
N ILE A 853 -17.18 30.37 -22.44
CA ILE A 853 -17.11 31.74 -21.94
C ILE A 853 -15.73 32.35 -22.26
N ASP A 854 -14.66 31.56 -22.23
CA ASP A 854 -13.31 32.04 -22.61
C ASP A 854 -13.15 32.30 -24.11
N SER A 855 -14.01 31.73 -24.98
CA SER A 855 -13.99 31.99 -26.42
C SER A 855 -14.81 33.20 -26.87
N GLU A 856 -15.63 33.79 -25.98
CA GLU A 856 -16.43 34.99 -26.28
C GLU A 856 -15.85 36.27 -25.65
N VAL A 857 -14.71 36.19 -24.96
CA VAL A 857 -14.03 37.33 -24.29
C VAL A 857 -12.63 37.65 -24.88
N ASN A 858 -12.25 37.06 -26.02
CA ASN A 858 -11.07 37.50 -26.79
C ASN A 858 -11.43 37.92 -28.22
#